data_AF-A0CC97-F1
#
_entry.id   AF-A0CC97-F1
#
_cell.length_a   1.000
_cell.length_b   1.000
_cell.length_c   1.000
_cell.angle_alpha   90.00
_cell.angle_beta   90.00
_cell.angle_gamma   90.00
#
_symmetry.space_group_name_H-M   'P 1'
#
loop_
_entity.id
_entity.type
_entity.pdbx_description
1 polymer ?
#
loop_
_entity_poly.entity_id
_entity_poly.type
_entity_poly.pdbx_seq_one_letter_code
_entity_poly.pdbx_strand_id
1 'polypeptide(L)'
;MHVSPNAIHHYLNIKNQCLENCPTNPVFYYHSNICMDTCPNNTFQNNQECLDCDVSCSSCIGPSNNDCLVCEETYYLHDQQCTLTCPYLYNDVDRSCVISCPRNLLLDGNKCVLICSLYMYSNTCLSNCPLGTYDSNFICYDCSQNCLECDSFGCNKCANGSFLNDGSCSNYCPYYYNVVLNKCEQLCPEGTFLHIDQCSASCPANTYIYLQTCIADCPFKTILIDSICYQCPERCLVCKNQYECLNCEEPYYQYKGECVVACPTALPYQNKIYYACQSECSPNTYERGYDCVKECDLIIYQNKCLKQCPYGYYGSIICKPCKLECKACNDFNICTECSENFYLERNQCDTQCTRIKDLKQKKCVDSCSSLLYQNVCYETCPINTYQYANTCLQKCLDGYFGSTEFKCEKCSSQCITCTSFNQCNSCKIGYYLYQQQCLDQCPGKLFSNPSTSQCSQSCPDKLYIFNNQCLYQCPSDYVNDTENYKCVSSCGKQQYLTKNSCYPCSFECDQCTAYGNKNCIACANNYVLTEDGHCFGKCKAGYYQTSNSCEQCLHKCLTCQNGTECIQCRGNNRDQIDCSCPKGFYDDSFYDNCQKCPCEECTSQSECLVCKNNLQVPNCSCNRRLNQDWCITCQVASVKINYSDDLNSIIVYFGYMISVNLINPFQPSSCSFWFTNAEIFGQDAQCYLSWDRYAVHILLEPYASVNVGDKLSFQQSFYRDVNQGLCDGQYIEIFIDSAVKEPQVQTKPYILFDVPSVVSTCKTIEIKQILLEGTAKKIQEVLFWSLHEMDNDDYYLQMDAFLADQKSEFIIPVGTLASNVTYTITAKYMNFLKRVNFTTFTFTTLPDLVPYVFLQYNPLIARVYVLIVKSPILI
;
A
#
# COMPACT_ATOMS: atom_id res chain seq x y z
N MET A 1 40.63 113.08 -34.61
CA MET A 1 40.08 114.40 -35.00
C MET A 1 38.67 114.50 -34.44
N HIS A 2 38.22 115.71 -34.08
CA HIS A 2 36.84 116.08 -33.68
C HIS A 2 36.10 115.26 -32.61
N VAL A 3 35.63 115.98 -31.59
CA VAL A 3 34.42 115.63 -30.85
C VAL A 3 33.20 116.07 -31.65
N SER A 4 32.19 115.22 -31.73
CA SER A 4 30.76 115.60 -31.69
C SER A 4 30.09 114.69 -30.64
N PRO A 5 29.22 115.19 -29.74
CA PRO A 5 28.82 114.43 -28.54
C PRO A 5 27.45 113.74 -28.67
N ASN A 6 27.17 112.87 -27.69
CA ASN A 6 25.88 112.27 -27.34
C ASN A 6 25.28 111.26 -28.35
N ALA A 7 25.60 109.98 -28.14
CA ALA A 7 24.74 108.86 -28.51
C ALA A 7 24.19 108.22 -27.22
N ILE A 8 23.00 108.65 -26.81
CA ILE A 8 22.32 108.13 -25.61
C ILE A 8 21.97 106.66 -25.85
N HIS A 9 22.33 105.78 -24.92
CA HIS A 9 21.93 104.37 -24.97
C HIS A 9 20.52 104.23 -24.39
N HIS A 10 19.72 103.36 -25.01
CA HIS A 10 18.31 103.18 -24.71
C HIS A 10 18.01 101.71 -24.44
N TYR A 11 17.53 101.41 -23.24
CA TYR A 11 17.23 100.06 -22.77
C TYR A 11 15.75 99.73 -22.91
N LEU A 12 15.43 98.47 -23.20
CA LEU A 12 14.05 98.04 -23.40
C LEU A 12 13.43 97.53 -22.08
N ASN A 13 12.35 98.19 -21.67
CA ASN A 13 11.43 97.66 -20.67
C ASN A 13 10.54 96.55 -21.29
N ILE A 14 9.96 95.68 -20.46
CA ILE A 14 9.03 94.57 -20.81
C ILE A 14 7.87 94.98 -21.75
N LYS A 15 7.56 96.28 -21.87
CA LYS A 15 6.56 96.84 -22.80
C LYS A 15 7.15 97.43 -24.11
N ASN A 16 8.38 97.06 -24.48
CA ASN A 16 9.12 97.58 -25.63
C ASN A 16 9.21 99.11 -25.68
N GLN A 17 9.51 99.74 -24.55
CA GLN A 17 9.75 101.18 -24.43
C GLN A 17 11.21 101.46 -24.06
N CYS A 18 11.81 102.43 -24.74
CA CYS A 18 13.17 102.91 -24.51
C CYS A 18 13.28 103.73 -23.21
N LEU A 19 14.20 103.36 -22.33
CA LEU A 19 14.55 104.06 -21.10
C LEU A 19 16.05 104.40 -21.07
N GLU A 20 16.45 105.47 -20.39
CA GLU A 20 17.88 105.80 -20.19
C GLU A 20 18.55 104.98 -19.07
N ASN A 21 17.78 104.36 -18.17
CA ASN A 21 18.22 103.47 -17.09
C ASN A 21 17.09 102.49 -16.73
N CYS A 22 17.40 101.32 -16.15
CA CYS A 22 16.37 100.40 -15.66
C CYS A 22 15.66 100.93 -14.38
N PRO A 23 14.37 100.62 -14.16
CA PRO A 23 13.65 101.13 -12.99
C PRO A 23 14.10 100.48 -11.67
N THR A 24 14.16 101.28 -10.61
CA THR A 24 14.62 100.86 -9.28
C THR A 24 13.50 100.54 -8.29
N ASN A 25 12.23 100.75 -8.68
CA ASN A 25 11.06 100.39 -7.87
C ASN A 25 9.82 100.09 -8.77
N PRO A 26 9.35 98.83 -8.85
CA PRO A 26 10.02 97.62 -8.37
C PRO A 26 11.40 97.47 -9.05
N VAL A 27 12.30 96.73 -8.42
CA VAL A 27 13.68 96.57 -8.91
C VAL A 27 13.68 95.71 -10.18
N PHE A 28 14.30 96.22 -11.24
CA PHE A 28 14.66 95.44 -12.42
C PHE A 28 16.18 95.41 -12.60
N TYR A 29 16.67 94.29 -13.12
CA TYR A 29 18.07 94.03 -13.42
C TYR A 29 18.34 94.19 -14.92
N TYR A 30 19.48 94.78 -15.24
CA TYR A 30 19.95 94.96 -16.60
C TYR A 30 20.71 93.71 -17.10
N HIS A 31 20.33 93.19 -18.27
CA HIS A 31 21.13 92.21 -18.99
C HIS A 31 20.92 92.38 -20.50
N SER A 32 22.00 92.36 -21.30
CA SER A 32 21.95 92.37 -22.77
C SER A 32 20.98 93.40 -23.39
N ASN A 33 20.98 94.64 -22.89
CA ASN A 33 20.09 95.77 -23.27
C ASN A 33 18.60 95.68 -22.88
N ILE A 34 18.22 94.72 -22.03
CA ILE A 34 16.85 94.50 -21.55
C ILE A 34 16.80 94.63 -20.01
N CYS A 35 15.71 95.19 -19.48
CA CYS A 35 15.44 95.22 -18.04
C CYS A 35 14.50 94.06 -17.65
N MET A 36 14.96 93.14 -16.80
CA MET A 36 14.24 91.93 -16.34
C MET A 36 13.98 91.97 -14.83
N ASP A 37 12.94 91.29 -14.34
CA ASP A 37 12.58 91.26 -12.91
C ASP A 37 13.43 90.27 -12.09
N THR A 38 14.09 89.35 -12.78
CA THR A 38 14.93 88.27 -12.28
C THR A 38 16.10 88.06 -13.25
N CYS A 39 17.27 87.68 -12.74
CA CYS A 39 18.39 87.33 -13.60
C CYS A 39 18.17 85.94 -14.24
N PRO A 40 18.45 85.77 -15.54
CA PRO A 40 18.33 84.46 -16.21
C PRO A 40 19.38 83.47 -15.71
N ASN A 41 19.16 82.18 -15.98
CA ASN A 41 20.16 81.13 -15.78
C ASN A 41 21.50 81.49 -16.44
N ASN A 42 22.59 80.94 -15.91
CA ASN A 42 23.97 81.21 -16.32
C ASN A 42 24.41 82.68 -16.11
N THR A 43 23.66 83.46 -15.32
CA THR A 43 24.05 84.81 -14.84
C THR A 43 23.83 84.95 -13.33
N PHE A 44 24.54 85.88 -12.69
CA PHE A 44 24.35 86.26 -11.29
C PHE A 44 24.07 87.75 -11.13
N GLN A 45 23.35 88.11 -10.06
CA GLN A 45 23.05 89.50 -9.74
C GLN A 45 24.28 90.21 -9.15
N ASN A 46 24.76 91.24 -9.84
CA ASN A 46 25.71 92.21 -9.31
C ASN A 46 25.06 93.60 -9.25
N ASN A 47 24.63 94.02 -8.06
CA ASN A 47 23.85 95.24 -7.83
C ASN A 47 22.52 95.27 -8.63
N GLN A 48 22.50 95.97 -9.78
CA GLN A 48 21.35 96.10 -10.69
C GLN A 48 21.65 95.57 -12.10
N GLU A 49 22.70 94.77 -12.26
CA GLU A 49 23.12 94.15 -13.52
C GLU A 49 23.25 92.63 -13.31
N CYS A 50 22.86 91.83 -14.31
CA CYS A 50 23.12 90.39 -14.33
C CYS A 50 24.35 90.12 -15.19
N LEU A 51 25.43 89.69 -14.54
CA LEU A 51 26.69 89.35 -15.18
C LEU A 51 26.78 87.85 -15.41
N ASP A 52 27.45 87.42 -16.47
CA ASP A 52 27.58 86.00 -16.82
C ASP A 52 28.35 85.21 -15.75
N CYS A 53 27.92 83.96 -15.53
CA CYS A 53 28.66 82.98 -14.73
C CYS A 53 29.92 82.49 -15.46
N ASP A 54 30.81 81.78 -14.74
CA ASP A 54 31.81 80.93 -15.38
C ASP A 54 31.12 79.87 -16.27
N VAL A 55 31.71 79.58 -17.44
CA VAL A 55 31.14 78.70 -18.48
C VAL A 55 30.92 77.25 -18.06
N SER A 56 31.42 76.85 -16.88
CA SER A 56 31.16 75.53 -16.27
C SER A 56 29.88 75.48 -15.42
N CYS A 57 29.19 76.61 -15.23
CA CYS A 57 28.13 76.79 -14.23
C CYS A 57 26.81 77.28 -14.81
N SER A 58 25.73 76.55 -14.54
CA SER A 58 24.35 76.91 -14.94
C SER A 58 23.68 77.87 -13.94
N SER A 59 24.22 77.99 -12.71
CA SER A 59 23.92 79.09 -11.79
C SER A 59 25.07 79.36 -10.82
N CYS A 60 25.24 80.61 -10.41
CA CYS A 60 26.35 81.08 -9.59
C CYS A 60 25.94 82.29 -8.72
N ILE A 61 26.78 82.65 -7.75
CA ILE A 61 26.68 83.85 -6.90
C ILE A 61 27.75 84.92 -7.23
N GLY A 62 28.61 84.63 -8.23
CA GLY A 62 29.77 85.44 -8.60
C GLY A 62 30.39 84.96 -9.92
N PRO A 63 31.36 85.71 -10.48
CA PRO A 63 31.91 85.45 -11.81
C PRO A 63 32.99 84.36 -11.85
N SER A 64 33.36 83.77 -10.71
CA SER A 64 34.37 82.72 -10.64
C SER A 64 33.75 81.33 -10.77
N ASN A 65 34.51 80.37 -11.31
CA ASN A 65 34.20 78.95 -11.22
C ASN A 65 33.95 78.50 -9.76
N ASN A 66 34.58 79.15 -8.78
CA ASN A 66 34.42 78.85 -7.35
C ASN A 66 33.16 79.47 -6.70
N ASP A 67 32.36 80.23 -7.46
CA ASP A 67 31.15 80.90 -6.98
C ASP A 67 29.87 80.14 -7.42
N CYS A 68 29.97 78.86 -7.75
CA CYS A 68 28.92 78.14 -8.46
C CYS A 68 27.98 77.33 -7.56
N LEU A 69 26.69 77.32 -7.92
CA LEU A 69 25.62 76.66 -7.18
C LEU A 69 25.09 75.41 -7.89
N VAL A 70 25.02 75.45 -9.23
CA VAL A 70 24.66 74.32 -10.07
C VAL A 70 25.55 74.35 -11.31
N CYS A 71 26.04 73.18 -11.71
CA CYS A 71 26.96 73.03 -12.83
C CYS A 71 26.24 72.79 -14.16
N GLU A 72 26.95 73.00 -15.27
CA GLU A 72 26.51 72.60 -16.61
C GLU A 72 26.60 71.08 -16.81
N GLU A 73 25.92 70.55 -17.84
CA GLU A 73 25.66 69.10 -18.02
C GLU A 73 26.89 68.16 -18.13
N THR A 74 28.11 68.70 -18.18
CA THR A 74 29.37 67.95 -18.22
C THR A 74 30.23 68.05 -16.96
N TYR A 75 29.83 68.88 -15.99
CA TYR A 75 30.58 69.16 -14.77
C TYR A 75 29.84 68.65 -13.52
N TYR A 76 30.60 68.45 -12.43
CA TYR A 76 30.10 68.05 -11.12
C TYR A 76 30.48 69.10 -10.07
N LEU A 77 29.58 69.35 -9.12
CA LEU A 77 29.78 70.36 -8.08
C LEU A 77 30.63 69.81 -6.92
N HIS A 78 31.74 70.50 -6.62
CA HIS A 78 32.60 70.21 -5.48
C HIS A 78 33.01 71.52 -4.79
N ASP A 79 32.59 71.71 -3.54
CA ASP A 79 32.94 72.87 -2.70
C ASP A 79 32.73 74.24 -3.39
N GLN A 80 31.58 74.37 -4.08
CA GLN A 80 31.15 75.52 -4.92
C GLN A 80 31.94 75.69 -6.23
N GLN A 81 32.83 74.76 -6.57
CA GLN A 81 33.53 74.71 -7.86
C GLN A 81 32.93 73.66 -8.81
N CYS A 82 32.83 73.96 -10.10
CA CYS A 82 32.37 73.01 -11.12
C CYS A 82 33.55 72.30 -11.81
N THR A 83 33.73 71.02 -11.51
CA THR A 83 34.87 70.19 -11.96
C THR A 83 34.46 69.10 -12.93
N LEU A 84 35.34 68.75 -13.88
CA LEU A 84 35.17 67.57 -14.75
C LEU A 84 35.49 66.26 -14.02
N THR A 85 36.22 66.31 -12.90
CA THR A 85 36.62 65.13 -12.12
C THR A 85 36.44 65.33 -10.62
N CYS A 86 35.64 64.45 -10.00
CA CYS A 86 35.48 64.39 -8.55
C CYS A 86 36.71 63.72 -7.88
N PRO A 87 37.17 64.19 -6.70
CA PRO A 87 38.28 63.55 -5.97
C PRO A 87 37.93 62.18 -5.35
N TYR A 88 36.64 61.88 -5.19
CA TYR A 88 36.13 60.68 -4.51
C TYR A 88 35.09 59.97 -5.40
N LEU A 89 33.79 60.20 -5.18
CA LEU A 89 32.70 59.61 -5.95
C LEU A 89 31.90 60.69 -6.69
N TYR A 90 31.31 60.28 -7.81
CA TYR A 90 30.47 61.09 -8.68
C TYR A 90 29.01 60.75 -8.38
N ASN A 91 28.19 61.69 -7.93
CA ASN A 91 26.75 61.46 -7.80
C ASN A 91 26.06 61.80 -9.12
N ASP A 92 25.67 60.78 -9.88
CA ASP A 92 25.05 60.95 -11.20
C ASP A 92 23.60 61.45 -11.12
N VAL A 93 22.99 61.45 -9.92
CA VAL A 93 21.58 61.84 -9.72
C VAL A 93 21.42 63.33 -9.43
N ASP A 94 22.36 63.95 -8.70
CA ASP A 94 22.36 65.40 -8.39
C ASP A 94 23.57 66.16 -8.94
N ARG A 95 24.45 65.49 -9.69
CA ARG A 95 25.68 66.04 -10.30
C ARG A 95 26.64 66.68 -9.27
N SER A 96 26.72 66.13 -8.06
CA SER A 96 27.69 66.55 -7.03
C SER A 96 28.85 65.55 -6.85
N CYS A 97 29.95 66.01 -6.26
CA CYS A 97 31.06 65.16 -5.83
C CYS A 97 30.89 64.81 -4.34
N VAL A 98 30.81 63.51 -4.03
CA VAL A 98 30.51 63.02 -2.67
C VAL A 98 31.61 62.10 -2.14
N ILE A 99 31.81 62.09 -0.81
CA ILE A 99 32.80 61.22 -0.13
C ILE A 99 32.27 59.78 0.00
N SER A 100 30.95 59.61 0.07
CA SER A 100 30.26 58.32 0.16
C SER A 100 28.88 58.44 -0.47
N CYS A 101 28.38 57.40 -1.15
CA CYS A 101 27.02 57.46 -1.71
C CYS A 101 25.94 57.64 -0.62
N PRO A 102 24.93 58.49 -0.86
CA PRO A 102 23.73 58.56 -0.01
C PRO A 102 23.06 57.18 0.14
N ARG A 103 22.43 56.92 1.30
CA ARG A 103 21.82 55.60 1.62
C ARG A 103 20.76 55.09 0.63
N ASN A 104 20.26 55.95 -0.25
CA ASN A 104 19.22 55.65 -1.22
C ASN A 104 19.78 55.42 -2.65
N LEU A 105 21.12 55.47 -2.83
CA LEU A 105 21.81 55.28 -4.09
C LEU A 105 22.80 54.12 -4.01
N LEU A 106 23.00 53.45 -5.14
CA LEU A 106 23.86 52.28 -5.31
C LEU A 106 25.23 52.71 -5.85
N LEU A 107 26.31 52.06 -5.42
CA LEU A 107 27.66 52.36 -5.89
C LEU A 107 28.01 51.51 -7.13
N ASP A 108 28.08 52.12 -8.32
CA ASP A 108 28.55 51.50 -9.56
C ASP A 108 29.94 52.05 -9.93
N GLY A 109 30.98 51.28 -9.64
CA GLY A 109 32.38 51.69 -9.82
C GLY A 109 32.77 52.88 -8.92
N ASN A 110 32.79 54.08 -9.51
CA ASN A 110 33.04 55.35 -8.80
C ASN A 110 31.81 56.30 -8.82
N LYS A 111 30.65 55.81 -9.27
CA LYS A 111 29.41 56.58 -9.42
C LYS A 111 28.35 56.14 -8.42
N CYS A 112 27.55 57.08 -7.94
CA CYS A 112 26.34 56.81 -7.18
C CYS A 112 25.14 56.89 -8.13
N VAL A 113 24.43 55.77 -8.31
CA VAL A 113 23.37 55.58 -9.32
C VAL A 113 22.06 55.12 -8.68
N LEU A 114 20.96 55.27 -9.41
CA LEU A 114 19.61 54.90 -8.95
C LEU A 114 19.24 53.43 -9.24
N ILE A 115 19.86 52.82 -10.25
CA ILE A 115 19.62 51.44 -10.72
C ILE A 115 20.98 50.86 -11.16
N CYS A 116 21.27 49.60 -10.83
CA CYS A 116 22.50 48.94 -11.27
C CYS A 116 22.48 48.53 -12.75
N SER A 117 23.64 48.57 -13.39
CA SER A 117 23.84 48.19 -14.79
C SER A 117 23.74 46.68 -15.05
N LEU A 118 24.10 45.84 -14.05
CA LEU A 118 24.17 44.38 -14.15
C LEU A 118 23.64 43.70 -12.87
N TYR A 119 24.49 43.40 -11.88
CA TYR A 119 24.09 42.72 -10.64
C TYR A 119 24.16 43.66 -9.42
N MET A 120 23.31 43.41 -8.42
CA MET A 120 23.28 44.13 -7.14
C MET A 120 23.72 43.23 -5.98
N TYR A 121 24.65 43.71 -5.16
CA TYR A 121 25.10 43.05 -3.92
C TYR A 121 25.46 44.09 -2.86
N SER A 122 24.85 44.02 -1.67
CA SER A 122 25.12 44.92 -0.52
C SER A 122 25.25 46.41 -0.88
N ASN A 123 24.25 46.97 -1.58
CA ASN A 123 24.18 48.35 -2.10
C ASN A 123 25.30 48.74 -3.11
N THR A 124 26.03 47.77 -3.65
CA THR A 124 27.06 47.94 -4.67
C THR A 124 26.62 47.25 -5.96
N CYS A 125 26.92 47.85 -7.11
CA CYS A 125 26.70 47.25 -8.42
C CYS A 125 27.96 46.48 -8.84
N LEU A 126 27.77 45.25 -9.34
CA LEU A 126 28.85 44.36 -9.76
C LEU A 126 28.60 43.84 -11.18
N SER A 127 29.69 43.53 -11.90
CA SER A 127 29.63 42.96 -13.24
C SER A 127 29.32 41.47 -13.26
N ASN A 128 29.66 40.76 -12.17
CA ASN A 128 29.29 39.36 -11.88
C ASN A 128 29.11 39.23 -10.36
N CYS A 129 28.33 38.25 -9.91
CA CYS A 129 28.24 37.91 -8.49
C CYS A 129 29.57 37.32 -7.95
N PRO A 130 29.96 37.62 -6.70
CA PRO A 130 31.21 37.13 -6.11
C PRO A 130 31.15 35.63 -5.74
N LEU A 131 32.32 34.99 -5.61
CA LEU A 131 32.42 33.61 -5.14
C LEU A 131 31.80 33.45 -3.74
N GLY A 132 31.06 32.36 -3.52
CA GLY A 132 30.24 32.18 -2.31
C GLY A 132 28.88 32.89 -2.37
N THR A 133 28.43 33.32 -3.55
CA THR A 133 27.06 33.82 -3.79
C THR A 133 26.48 33.21 -5.08
N TYR A 134 25.15 33.24 -5.22
CA TYR A 134 24.42 32.89 -6.45
C TYR A 134 23.57 34.05 -6.94
N ASP A 135 23.25 34.10 -8.25
CA ASP A 135 22.37 35.13 -8.80
C ASP A 135 20.90 34.68 -8.87
N SER A 136 20.00 35.63 -8.61
CA SER A 136 18.57 35.47 -8.89
C SER A 136 17.96 36.85 -9.14
N ASN A 137 17.29 37.03 -10.29
CA ASN A 137 16.68 38.29 -10.71
C ASN A 137 17.64 39.51 -10.60
N PHE A 138 18.89 39.35 -11.03
CA PHE A 138 19.96 40.37 -10.97
C PHE A 138 20.40 40.80 -9.56
N ILE A 139 20.03 40.05 -8.53
CA ILE A 139 20.51 40.22 -7.15
C ILE A 139 21.40 39.03 -6.80
N CYS A 140 22.55 39.28 -6.17
CA CYS A 140 23.42 38.22 -5.64
C CYS A 140 23.02 37.88 -4.20
N TYR A 141 22.91 36.59 -3.89
CA TYR A 141 22.52 36.07 -2.57
C TYR A 141 23.63 35.18 -1.99
N ASP A 142 23.94 35.34 -0.70
CA ASP A 142 25.00 34.58 -0.03
C ASP A 142 24.69 33.08 0.04
N CYS A 143 25.69 32.24 -0.22
CA CYS A 143 25.62 30.80 0.04
C CYS A 143 25.53 30.49 1.55
N SER A 144 25.07 29.29 1.88
CA SER A 144 25.07 28.78 3.27
C SER A 144 26.48 28.66 3.86
N GLN A 145 26.60 28.66 5.19
CA GLN A 145 27.91 28.58 5.86
C GLN A 145 28.70 27.33 5.43
N ASN A 146 30.00 27.51 5.22
CA ASN A 146 30.93 26.49 4.73
C ASN A 146 30.62 25.94 3.32
N CYS A 147 29.77 26.61 2.53
CA CYS A 147 29.60 26.38 1.10
C CYS A 147 30.59 27.23 0.28
N LEU A 148 31.07 26.70 -0.85
CA LEU A 148 31.93 27.40 -1.83
C LEU A 148 31.18 27.79 -3.10
N GLU A 149 30.34 26.89 -3.62
CA GLU A 149 29.57 27.06 -4.86
C GLU A 149 28.12 26.61 -4.58
N CYS A 150 27.15 27.49 -4.82
CA CYS A 150 25.72 27.24 -4.65
C CYS A 150 24.90 27.81 -5.81
N ASP A 151 23.63 27.43 -5.89
CA ASP A 151 22.60 28.05 -6.72
C ASP A 151 21.29 28.21 -5.94
N SER A 152 20.19 28.55 -6.63
CA SER A 152 18.85 28.73 -6.02
C SER A 152 18.24 27.46 -5.41
N PHE A 153 18.84 26.28 -5.64
CA PHE A 153 18.47 24.98 -5.08
C PHE A 153 19.47 24.47 -4.04
N GLY A 154 20.38 25.32 -3.56
CA GLY A 154 21.25 25.05 -2.42
C GLY A 154 22.73 24.95 -2.78
N CYS A 155 23.52 24.40 -1.86
CA CYS A 155 24.96 24.23 -2.06
C CYS A 155 25.28 23.06 -2.98
N ASN A 156 26.18 23.29 -3.94
CA ASN A 156 26.72 22.27 -4.85
C ASN A 156 28.11 21.77 -4.41
N LYS A 157 28.82 22.50 -3.54
CA LYS A 157 30.20 22.20 -3.16
C LYS A 157 30.62 22.83 -1.83
N CYS A 158 31.14 22.02 -0.93
CA CYS A 158 31.54 22.45 0.41
C CYS A 158 33.02 22.84 0.54
N ALA A 159 33.32 23.62 1.57
CA ALA A 159 34.67 23.99 1.96
C ALA A 159 35.46 22.79 2.51
N ASN A 160 36.79 22.87 2.47
CA ASN A 160 37.63 21.76 2.95
C ASN A 160 37.48 21.59 4.48
N GLY A 161 36.86 20.48 4.89
CA GLY A 161 36.49 20.21 6.29
C GLY A 161 34.98 20.19 6.56
N SER A 162 34.15 20.53 5.57
CA SER A 162 32.70 20.31 5.58
C SER A 162 32.28 19.43 4.38
N PHE A 163 31.17 18.72 4.53
CA PHE A 163 30.70 17.71 3.58
C PHE A 163 29.32 18.05 3.06
N LEU A 164 29.08 17.76 1.78
CA LEU A 164 27.79 18.01 1.17
C LEU A 164 26.77 16.95 1.60
N ASN A 165 25.68 17.41 2.23
CA ASN A 165 24.53 16.62 2.64
C ASN A 165 23.26 17.40 2.29
N ASP A 166 22.50 16.90 1.30
CA ASP A 166 21.25 17.50 0.77
C ASP A 166 21.28 19.04 0.69
N GLY A 167 21.99 19.58 -0.30
CA GLY A 167 22.08 21.03 -0.55
C GLY A 167 22.74 21.86 0.56
N SER A 168 23.32 21.24 1.60
CA SER A 168 23.92 21.94 2.75
C SER A 168 25.29 21.38 3.14
N CYS A 169 26.11 22.22 3.78
CA CYS A 169 27.47 21.88 4.18
C CYS A 169 27.57 21.68 5.69
N SER A 170 27.82 20.43 6.10
CA SER A 170 27.92 20.03 7.50
C SER A 170 29.31 19.48 7.82
N ASN A 171 29.82 19.75 9.02
CA ASN A 171 31.04 19.11 9.52
C ASN A 171 30.77 17.68 10.07
N TYR A 172 29.52 17.23 9.99
CA TYR A 172 29.03 15.92 10.42
C TYR A 172 28.17 15.29 9.31
N CYS A 173 28.52 14.08 8.87
CA CYS A 173 27.66 13.28 8.01
C CYS A 173 26.71 12.43 8.86
N PRO A 174 25.39 12.38 8.55
CA PRO A 174 24.46 11.44 9.18
C PRO A 174 24.56 10.01 8.62
N TYR A 175 25.39 9.83 7.59
CA TYR A 175 25.71 8.55 6.94
C TYR A 175 27.24 8.47 6.74
N TYR A 176 27.73 7.67 5.79
CA TYR A 176 29.15 7.47 5.58
C TYR A 176 29.81 8.61 4.79
N TYR A 177 31.07 8.92 5.13
CA TYR A 177 31.88 9.91 4.44
C TYR A 177 32.56 9.30 3.20
N ASN A 178 32.22 9.81 2.01
CA ASN A 178 32.96 9.52 0.80
C ASN A 178 34.13 10.50 0.65
N VAL A 179 35.34 10.04 1.01
CA VAL A 179 36.61 10.79 0.94
C VAL A 179 36.98 11.23 -0.49
N VAL A 180 36.47 10.54 -1.51
CA VAL A 180 36.77 10.82 -2.93
C VAL A 180 35.84 11.90 -3.50
N LEU A 181 34.62 12.03 -2.95
CA LEU A 181 33.56 12.91 -3.49
C LEU A 181 33.13 14.05 -2.53
N ASN A 182 33.67 14.12 -1.32
CA ASN A 182 33.38 15.14 -0.29
C ASN A 182 31.88 15.36 0.00
N LYS A 183 31.12 14.27 -0.04
CA LYS A 183 29.69 14.21 0.28
C LYS A 183 29.38 13.04 1.21
N CYS A 184 28.24 13.11 1.87
CA CYS A 184 27.71 12.02 2.67
C CYS A 184 26.94 11.05 1.76
N GLU A 185 27.12 9.73 1.94
CA GLU A 185 26.40 8.70 1.18
C GLU A 185 25.84 7.62 2.12
N GLN A 186 24.62 7.15 1.82
CA GLN A 186 23.93 6.12 2.62
C GLN A 186 24.58 4.72 2.52
N LEU A 187 25.40 4.49 1.50
CA LEU A 187 26.17 3.27 1.26
C LEU A 187 27.50 3.66 0.59
N CYS A 188 28.58 2.93 0.86
CA CYS A 188 29.84 3.14 0.15
C CYS A 188 29.74 2.68 -1.32
N PRO A 189 30.35 3.40 -2.29
CA PRO A 189 30.35 2.98 -3.69
C PRO A 189 30.99 1.61 -3.94
N GLU A 190 30.56 0.93 -5.00
CA GLU A 190 31.18 -0.33 -5.44
C GLU A 190 32.69 -0.17 -5.66
N GLY A 191 33.46 -1.11 -5.12
CA GLY A 191 34.93 -1.05 -5.11
C GLY A 191 35.55 -0.28 -3.93
N THR A 192 34.74 0.20 -2.98
CA THR A 192 35.22 0.78 -1.71
C THR A 192 34.71 0.02 -0.49
N PHE A 193 35.37 0.21 0.65
CA PHE A 193 35.14 -0.46 1.92
C PHE A 193 35.02 0.55 3.06
N LEU A 194 33.99 0.38 3.90
CA LEU A 194 33.72 1.20 5.06
C LEU A 194 34.65 0.84 6.23
N HIS A 195 35.41 1.81 6.75
CA HIS A 195 36.14 1.67 8.01
C HIS A 195 35.73 2.80 8.97
N ILE A 196 35.13 2.44 10.10
CA ILE A 196 34.41 3.36 10.99
C ILE A 196 33.33 4.08 10.16
N ASP A 197 33.49 5.38 9.90
CA ASP A 197 32.53 6.19 9.13
C ASP A 197 33.02 6.53 7.71
N GLN A 198 34.17 5.99 7.27
CA GLN A 198 34.86 6.43 6.04
C GLN A 198 34.89 5.34 4.95
N CYS A 199 34.47 5.68 3.73
CA CYS A 199 34.58 4.81 2.56
C CYS A 199 35.98 4.92 1.91
N SER A 200 36.72 3.82 1.84
CA SER A 200 38.12 3.77 1.39
C SER A 200 38.35 2.72 0.29
N ALA A 201 39.34 2.90 -0.59
CA ALA A 201 39.61 1.93 -1.67
C ALA A 201 40.26 0.61 -1.19
N SER A 202 40.67 0.53 0.08
CA SER A 202 41.37 -0.62 0.66
C SER A 202 41.31 -0.55 2.19
N CYS A 203 40.99 -1.67 2.85
CA CYS A 203 40.96 -1.72 4.31
C CYS A 203 42.34 -1.45 4.96
N PRO A 204 42.38 -0.84 6.16
CA PRO A 204 43.62 -0.65 6.92
C PRO A 204 44.33 -1.97 7.26
N ALA A 205 45.64 -1.89 7.51
CA ALA A 205 46.42 -3.03 7.99
C ALA A 205 45.85 -3.59 9.30
N ASN A 206 45.88 -4.92 9.44
CA ASN A 206 45.26 -5.68 10.55
C ASN A 206 43.73 -5.52 10.65
N THR A 207 43.05 -5.30 9.53
CA THR A 207 41.58 -5.44 9.42
C THR A 207 41.20 -6.36 8.26
N TYR A 208 40.06 -7.03 8.38
CA TYR A 208 39.52 -8.01 7.44
C TYR A 208 38.28 -7.47 6.73
N ILE A 209 38.02 -7.96 5.51
CA ILE A 209 36.87 -7.54 4.71
C ILE A 209 35.65 -8.39 5.06
N TYR A 210 34.53 -7.76 5.41
CA TYR A 210 33.22 -8.41 5.58
C TYR A 210 32.10 -7.52 5.04
N LEU A 211 31.36 -7.98 4.03
CA LEU A 211 30.19 -7.27 3.47
C LEU A 211 30.44 -5.76 3.21
N GLN A 212 31.52 -5.44 2.48
CA GLN A 212 31.99 -4.06 2.22
C GLN A 212 32.42 -3.23 3.45
N THR A 213 32.60 -3.86 4.61
CA THR A 213 33.17 -3.23 5.83
C THR A 213 34.54 -3.79 6.17
N CYS A 214 35.37 -2.97 6.83
CA CYS A 214 36.68 -3.32 7.36
C CYS A 214 36.57 -3.51 8.89
N ILE A 215 36.84 -4.72 9.37
CA ILE A 215 36.63 -5.09 10.78
C ILE A 215 37.89 -5.71 11.40
N ALA A 216 38.10 -5.52 12.70
CA ALA A 216 39.30 -6.02 13.39
C ALA A 216 39.35 -7.55 13.51
N ASP A 217 38.20 -8.19 13.68
CA ASP A 217 38.03 -9.64 13.83
C ASP A 217 36.80 -10.12 13.05
N CYS A 218 36.82 -11.35 12.53
CA CYS A 218 35.68 -11.91 11.79
C CYS A 218 34.48 -12.24 12.72
N PRO A 219 33.22 -12.00 12.32
CA PRO A 219 32.06 -12.21 13.18
C PRO A 219 31.75 -13.70 13.42
N PHE A 220 30.94 -13.99 14.44
CA PHE A 220 30.39 -15.34 14.67
C PHE A 220 29.64 -15.87 13.43
N LYS A 221 29.75 -17.19 13.18
CA LYS A 221 29.27 -17.88 11.97
C LYS A 221 29.90 -17.38 10.65
N THR A 222 31.15 -16.91 10.71
CA THR A 222 31.97 -16.64 9.51
C THR A 222 33.30 -17.39 9.58
N ILE A 223 33.99 -17.50 8.43
CA ILE A 223 35.31 -18.10 8.30
C ILE A 223 36.25 -17.15 7.55
N LEU A 224 37.45 -16.94 8.10
CA LEU A 224 38.51 -16.14 7.49
C LEU A 224 39.20 -16.93 6.37
N ILE A 225 39.17 -16.40 5.14
CA ILE A 225 39.87 -16.92 3.97
C ILE A 225 40.49 -15.72 3.24
N ASP A 226 41.80 -15.72 3.02
CA ASP A 226 42.54 -14.69 2.26
C ASP A 226 42.20 -13.22 2.66
N SER A 227 42.17 -12.96 3.97
CA SER A 227 41.80 -11.67 4.60
C SER A 227 40.34 -11.22 4.42
N ILE A 228 39.46 -12.11 3.95
CA ILE A 228 38.02 -11.90 3.79
C ILE A 228 37.27 -12.84 4.75
N CYS A 229 36.30 -12.31 5.49
CA CYS A 229 35.39 -13.10 6.32
C CYS A 229 34.21 -13.57 5.45
N TYR A 230 34.11 -14.88 5.18
CA TYR A 230 32.98 -15.46 4.46
C TYR A 230 31.92 -15.96 5.44
N GLN A 231 30.65 -15.65 5.19
CA GLN A 231 29.55 -16.17 6.00
C GLN A 231 29.39 -17.69 5.80
N CYS A 232 29.17 -18.43 6.88
CA CYS A 232 28.89 -19.87 6.81
C CYS A 232 27.53 -20.16 6.13
N PRO A 233 27.33 -21.38 5.58
CA PRO A 233 26.04 -21.82 5.05
C PRO A 233 24.87 -21.64 6.03
N GLU A 234 23.65 -21.54 5.52
CA GLU A 234 22.45 -21.44 6.38
C GLU A 234 22.39 -22.56 7.43
N ARG A 235 22.00 -22.17 8.65
CA ARG A 235 21.81 -23.06 9.81
C ARG A 235 23.10 -23.75 10.28
N CYS A 236 24.25 -23.15 9.99
CA CYS A 236 25.57 -23.64 10.40
C CYS A 236 26.18 -22.80 11.53
N LEU A 237 26.60 -23.44 12.62
CA LEU A 237 27.37 -22.81 13.70
C LEU A 237 28.85 -22.67 13.35
N VAL A 238 29.43 -23.72 12.76
CA VAL A 238 30.85 -23.80 12.42
C VAL A 238 30.99 -24.45 11.05
N CYS A 239 31.51 -23.71 10.07
CA CYS A 239 31.78 -24.20 8.73
C CYS A 239 33.27 -24.45 8.48
N LYS A 240 33.56 -25.33 7.52
CA LYS A 240 34.91 -25.64 7.00
C LYS A 240 35.31 -24.72 5.85
N ASN A 241 34.32 -24.22 5.12
CA ASN A 241 34.41 -23.19 4.09
C ASN A 241 32.98 -22.63 3.84
N GLN A 242 32.82 -21.69 2.92
CA GLN A 242 31.53 -21.07 2.57
C GLN A 242 30.45 -22.03 2.02
N TYR A 243 30.74 -23.32 1.81
CA TYR A 243 29.80 -24.33 1.31
C TYR A 243 29.63 -25.56 2.23
N GLU A 244 30.65 -25.93 3.01
CA GLU A 244 30.66 -27.11 3.87
C GLU A 244 30.47 -26.75 5.35
N CYS A 245 29.37 -27.19 5.95
CA CYS A 245 29.14 -27.10 7.39
C CYS A 245 29.77 -28.28 8.17
N LEU A 246 30.38 -28.00 9.32
CA LEU A 246 30.83 -29.00 10.29
C LEU A 246 29.76 -29.23 11.37
N ASN A 247 29.35 -28.16 12.06
CA ASN A 247 28.37 -28.22 13.16
C ASN A 247 27.13 -27.39 12.81
N CYS A 248 25.96 -28.03 12.82
CA CYS A 248 24.67 -27.37 12.57
C CYS A 248 24.11 -26.65 13.81
N GLU A 249 23.25 -25.68 13.57
CA GLU A 249 22.41 -25.05 14.60
C GLU A 249 21.31 -26.00 15.08
N GLU A 250 20.85 -25.85 16.32
CA GLU A 250 19.67 -26.58 16.79
C GLU A 250 18.41 -26.06 16.05
N PRO A 251 17.49 -26.92 15.56
CA PRO A 251 17.40 -28.37 15.73
C PRO A 251 17.82 -29.17 14.47
N TYR A 252 18.77 -28.67 13.67
CA TYR A 252 19.19 -29.26 12.40
C TYR A 252 20.31 -30.31 12.60
N TYR A 253 20.43 -31.25 11.65
CA TYR A 253 21.43 -32.32 11.69
C TYR A 253 22.36 -32.28 10.47
N GLN A 254 23.64 -32.53 10.69
CA GLN A 254 24.64 -32.58 9.63
C GLN A 254 24.47 -33.84 8.77
N TYR A 255 24.42 -33.65 7.46
CA TYR A 255 24.47 -34.70 6.46
C TYR A 255 25.30 -34.23 5.25
N LYS A 256 26.45 -34.87 5.01
CA LYS A 256 27.36 -34.59 3.87
C LYS A 256 27.82 -33.12 3.72
N GLY A 257 27.84 -32.37 4.82
CA GLY A 257 28.22 -30.93 4.83
C GLY A 257 27.04 -29.96 4.79
N GLU A 258 25.81 -30.45 4.65
CA GLU A 258 24.58 -29.63 4.74
C GLU A 258 23.83 -29.88 6.06
N CYS A 259 22.98 -28.92 6.47
CA CYS A 259 22.18 -28.99 7.69
C CYS A 259 20.70 -29.25 7.39
N VAL A 260 20.25 -30.49 7.63
CA VAL A 260 18.90 -30.97 7.30
C VAL A 260 17.98 -30.98 8.52
N VAL A 261 16.68 -30.70 8.30
CA VAL A 261 15.64 -30.72 9.36
C VAL A 261 15.33 -32.15 9.83
N ALA A 262 15.48 -33.12 8.94
CA ALA A 262 15.29 -34.54 9.23
C ALA A 262 16.28 -35.37 8.42
N CYS A 263 16.81 -36.42 9.03
CA CYS A 263 17.80 -37.28 8.40
C CYS A 263 17.18 -38.14 7.27
N PRO A 264 17.91 -38.35 6.16
CA PRO A 264 17.41 -39.12 5.02
C PRO A 264 17.33 -40.62 5.35
N THR A 265 16.51 -41.36 4.59
CA THR A 265 16.26 -42.80 4.79
C THR A 265 17.50 -43.69 4.74
N ALA A 266 18.62 -43.22 4.20
CA ALA A 266 19.91 -43.92 4.19
C ALA A 266 20.67 -43.84 5.53
N LEU A 267 20.40 -42.85 6.38
CA LEU A 267 20.96 -42.66 7.71
C LEU A 267 19.85 -42.14 8.66
N PRO A 268 18.81 -42.94 8.93
CA PRO A 268 17.51 -42.42 9.38
C PRO A 268 17.47 -41.95 10.85
N TYR A 269 18.49 -42.25 11.66
CA TYR A 269 18.48 -41.94 13.09
C TYR A 269 19.12 -40.59 13.41
N GLN A 270 18.53 -39.87 14.35
CA GLN A 270 18.93 -38.53 14.75
C GLN A 270 19.83 -38.57 16.00
N ASN A 271 21.10 -38.17 15.87
CA ASN A 271 22.03 -38.09 17.00
C ASN A 271 21.98 -36.68 17.63
N LYS A 272 21.32 -36.57 18.78
CA LYS A 272 21.13 -35.30 19.53
C LYS A 272 22.31 -34.91 20.43
N ILE A 273 23.45 -35.61 20.34
CA ILE A 273 24.70 -35.27 21.05
C ILE A 273 25.68 -34.58 20.08
N TYR A 274 25.73 -35.05 18.84
CA TYR A 274 26.64 -34.55 17.80
C TYR A 274 25.94 -33.80 16.65
N TYR A 275 24.62 -33.63 16.74
CA TYR A 275 23.77 -33.02 15.71
C TYR A 275 24.06 -33.56 14.30
N ALA A 276 24.04 -34.90 14.17
CA ALA A 276 24.40 -35.61 12.94
C ALA A 276 23.47 -36.81 12.66
N CYS A 277 23.41 -37.24 11.40
CA CYS A 277 22.60 -38.37 10.96
C CYS A 277 23.39 -39.69 10.98
N GLN A 278 22.79 -40.77 11.51
CA GLN A 278 23.45 -42.08 11.68
C GLN A 278 22.62 -43.28 11.19
N SER A 279 23.28 -44.39 10.85
CA SER A 279 22.65 -45.59 10.28
C SER A 279 21.93 -46.46 11.30
N GLU A 280 22.40 -46.47 12.55
CA GLU A 280 21.87 -47.29 13.66
C GLU A 280 21.94 -46.50 14.97
N CYS A 281 21.09 -46.86 15.94
CA CYS A 281 21.21 -46.34 17.31
C CYS A 281 22.37 -47.02 18.06
N SER A 282 23.14 -46.25 18.82
CA SER A 282 24.26 -46.76 19.62
C SER A 282 23.83 -47.86 20.59
N PRO A 283 24.66 -48.91 20.82
CA PRO A 283 24.32 -49.97 21.76
C PRO A 283 24.05 -49.41 23.16
N ASN A 284 23.06 -50.00 23.85
CA ASN A 284 22.44 -49.50 25.09
C ASN A 284 21.54 -48.25 24.91
N THR A 285 20.91 -48.08 23.74
CA THR A 285 19.79 -47.14 23.54
C THR A 285 18.60 -47.83 22.88
N TYR A 286 17.39 -47.34 23.21
CA TYR A 286 16.11 -47.81 22.68
C TYR A 286 15.66 -46.94 21.50
N GLU A 287 14.96 -47.55 20.55
CA GLU A 287 14.39 -46.84 19.40
C GLU A 287 13.03 -46.20 19.76
N ARG A 288 12.91 -44.88 19.61
CA ARG A 288 11.67 -44.10 19.72
C ARG A 288 11.32 -43.49 18.35
N GLY A 289 10.95 -44.34 17.40
CA GLY A 289 10.80 -43.95 16.00
C GLY A 289 12.17 -43.71 15.36
N TYR A 290 12.48 -42.45 15.02
CA TYR A 290 13.80 -42.04 14.50
C TYR A 290 14.74 -41.47 15.59
N ASP A 291 14.24 -41.31 16.83
CA ASP A 291 15.04 -40.91 17.99
C ASP A 291 15.68 -42.12 18.66
N CYS A 292 16.95 -42.01 19.04
CA CYS A 292 17.62 -42.95 19.95
C CYS A 292 17.54 -42.41 21.38
N VAL A 293 16.94 -43.15 22.32
CA VAL A 293 16.77 -42.72 23.73
C VAL A 293 17.48 -43.67 24.69
N LYS A 294 18.16 -43.12 25.71
CA LYS A 294 18.95 -43.91 26.66
C LYS A 294 18.10 -44.79 27.58
N GLU A 295 16.92 -44.30 27.96
CA GLU A 295 15.96 -44.98 28.84
C GLU A 295 14.58 -44.95 28.18
N CYS A 296 13.73 -45.92 28.49
CA CYS A 296 12.38 -46.04 27.93
C CYS A 296 11.31 -45.81 29.00
N ASP A 297 10.72 -44.62 29.02
CA ASP A 297 9.55 -44.20 29.80
C ASP A 297 8.20 -44.76 29.28
N LEU A 298 8.22 -45.74 28.37
CA LEU A 298 7.04 -46.36 27.74
C LEU A 298 7.16 -47.91 27.75
N ILE A 299 6.41 -48.60 26.89
CA ILE A 299 6.37 -50.08 26.86
C ILE A 299 7.50 -50.63 26.00
N ILE A 300 8.23 -51.61 26.52
CA ILE A 300 9.35 -52.26 25.82
C ILE A 300 8.84 -53.43 24.98
N TYR A 301 9.17 -53.41 23.68
CA TYR A 301 9.06 -54.56 22.79
C TYR A 301 10.36 -54.72 22.01
N GLN A 302 11.09 -55.82 22.27
CA GLN A 302 12.45 -56.03 21.75
C GLN A 302 13.37 -54.84 22.14
N ASN A 303 13.93 -54.10 21.18
CA ASN A 303 14.72 -52.88 21.43
C ASN A 303 13.94 -51.57 21.21
N LYS A 304 12.62 -51.64 21.00
CA LYS A 304 11.78 -50.49 20.64
C LYS A 304 10.93 -50.02 21.82
N CYS A 305 10.83 -48.70 21.96
CA CYS A 305 10.11 -48.02 23.03
C CYS A 305 8.75 -47.51 22.50
N LEU A 306 7.69 -48.28 22.74
CA LEU A 306 6.37 -48.11 22.11
C LEU A 306 5.32 -47.58 23.10
N LYS A 307 4.41 -46.73 22.59
CA LYS A 307 3.26 -46.23 23.39
C LYS A 307 2.20 -47.30 23.69
N GLN A 308 2.16 -48.37 22.91
CA GLN A 308 1.24 -49.50 23.05
C GLN A 308 1.92 -50.76 22.51
N CYS A 309 1.55 -51.94 23.03
CA CYS A 309 2.02 -53.21 22.46
C CYS A 309 1.57 -53.40 21.01
N PRO A 310 2.38 -54.09 20.18
CA PRO A 310 1.96 -54.48 18.83
C PRO A 310 0.76 -55.45 18.90
N TYR A 311 -0.03 -55.43 17.84
CA TYR A 311 -1.24 -56.24 17.71
C TYR A 311 -0.94 -57.75 17.89
N GLY A 312 -1.82 -58.45 18.62
CA GLY A 312 -1.57 -59.82 19.10
C GLY A 312 -0.75 -59.93 20.41
N TYR A 313 -0.36 -58.81 21.03
CA TYR A 313 0.33 -58.77 22.32
C TYR A 313 -0.35 -57.82 23.32
N TYR A 314 -0.23 -58.12 24.61
CA TYR A 314 -0.76 -57.32 25.73
C TYR A 314 0.32 -57.10 26.81
N GLY A 315 0.20 -56.02 27.59
CA GLY A 315 1.12 -55.69 28.68
C GLY A 315 1.28 -54.19 28.90
N SER A 316 1.77 -53.80 30.08
CA SER A 316 1.95 -52.40 30.50
C SER A 316 3.41 -51.95 30.63
N ILE A 317 4.37 -52.88 30.61
CA ILE A 317 5.81 -52.62 30.74
C ILE A 317 6.60 -53.44 29.71
N ILE A 318 6.27 -54.73 29.59
CA ILE A 318 6.79 -55.64 28.56
C ILE A 318 5.60 -56.35 27.92
N CYS A 319 5.59 -56.43 26.59
CA CYS A 319 4.52 -57.07 25.82
C CYS A 319 4.64 -58.60 25.82
N LYS A 320 3.51 -59.29 26.06
CA LYS A 320 3.34 -60.75 26.10
C LYS A 320 2.31 -61.18 25.05
N PRO A 321 2.45 -62.35 24.41
CA PRO A 321 1.52 -62.78 23.36
C PRO A 321 0.12 -63.08 23.91
N CYS A 322 -0.90 -62.84 23.08
CA CYS A 322 -2.28 -63.27 23.32
C CYS A 322 -2.46 -64.79 23.14
N LYS A 323 -3.63 -65.28 23.56
CA LYS A 323 -4.06 -66.67 23.36
C LYS A 323 -4.41 -66.94 21.89
N LEU A 324 -4.21 -68.16 21.39
CA LEU A 324 -4.22 -68.47 19.94
C LEU A 324 -5.55 -68.22 19.21
N GLU A 325 -6.68 -68.45 19.88
CA GLU A 325 -8.02 -68.13 19.35
C GLU A 325 -8.32 -66.61 19.33
N CYS A 326 -7.44 -65.78 19.89
CA CYS A 326 -7.62 -64.36 20.09
C CYS A 326 -6.59 -63.53 19.31
N LYS A 327 -7.10 -62.82 18.30
CA LYS A 327 -6.36 -61.94 17.41
C LYS A 327 -5.92 -60.64 18.10
N ALA A 328 -6.69 -60.18 19.09
CA ALA A 328 -6.30 -59.15 20.04
C ALA A 328 -6.87 -59.45 21.45
N CYS A 329 -6.17 -59.00 22.50
CA CYS A 329 -6.54 -59.23 23.89
C CYS A 329 -6.06 -58.10 24.82
N ASN A 330 -6.75 -57.93 25.95
CA ASN A 330 -6.34 -57.02 27.04
C ASN A 330 -5.63 -57.79 28.18
N ASP A 331 -5.96 -59.06 28.34
CA ASP A 331 -5.29 -60.05 29.19
C ASP A 331 -5.29 -61.40 28.47
N PHE A 332 -4.43 -62.33 28.88
CA PHE A 332 -4.40 -63.70 28.33
C PHE A 332 -5.77 -64.40 28.28
N ASN A 333 -6.67 -64.10 29.22
CA ASN A 333 -8.03 -64.65 29.27
C ASN A 333 -9.14 -63.68 28.79
N ILE A 334 -8.80 -62.45 28.38
CA ILE A 334 -9.78 -61.41 28.02
C ILE A 334 -9.52 -60.94 26.59
N CYS A 335 -10.25 -61.53 25.66
CA CYS A 335 -10.07 -61.29 24.24
C CYS A 335 -10.98 -60.16 23.73
N THR A 336 -10.42 -59.30 22.88
CA THR A 336 -11.11 -58.14 22.32
C THR A 336 -11.45 -58.33 20.84
N GLU A 337 -10.65 -59.15 20.14
CA GLU A 337 -10.89 -59.57 18.75
C GLU A 337 -10.48 -61.03 18.57
N CYS A 338 -11.24 -61.80 17.78
CA CYS A 338 -11.04 -63.24 17.60
C CYS A 338 -10.31 -63.58 16.29
N SER A 339 -9.60 -64.71 16.28
CA SER A 339 -8.99 -65.29 15.08
C SER A 339 -10.09 -65.76 14.09
N GLU A 340 -9.80 -65.82 12.79
CA GLU A 340 -10.81 -65.70 11.71
C GLU A 340 -12.01 -66.68 11.74
N ASN A 341 -11.86 -67.84 12.37
CA ASN A 341 -12.89 -68.87 12.49
C ASN A 341 -13.76 -68.79 13.77
N PHE A 342 -13.48 -67.83 14.65
CA PHE A 342 -14.16 -67.67 15.94
C PHE A 342 -14.94 -66.34 16.01
N TYR A 343 -15.94 -66.31 16.89
CA TYR A 343 -16.87 -65.22 17.15
C TYR A 343 -16.80 -64.85 18.63
N LEU A 344 -16.82 -63.56 18.94
CA LEU A 344 -16.75 -63.06 20.31
C LEU A 344 -18.12 -63.15 20.99
N GLU A 345 -18.22 -63.94 22.06
CA GLU A 345 -19.33 -63.95 23.01
C GLU A 345 -18.74 -63.79 24.43
N ARG A 346 -19.17 -62.74 25.17
CA ARG A 346 -18.75 -62.48 26.57
C ARG A 346 -17.22 -62.47 26.81
N ASN A 347 -16.47 -61.82 25.91
CA ASN A 347 -14.99 -61.71 25.92
C ASN A 347 -14.23 -63.02 25.66
N GLN A 348 -14.91 -64.07 25.21
CA GLN A 348 -14.34 -65.35 24.76
C GLN A 348 -14.66 -65.61 23.29
N CYS A 349 -13.83 -66.42 22.63
CA CYS A 349 -13.91 -66.68 21.19
C CYS A 349 -14.36 -68.13 20.93
N ASP A 350 -15.55 -68.33 20.35
CA ASP A 350 -16.11 -69.65 20.03
C ASP A 350 -16.51 -69.75 18.54
N THR A 351 -16.59 -70.96 17.99
CA THR A 351 -17.02 -71.25 16.61
C THR A 351 -18.55 -71.19 16.44
N GLN A 352 -19.31 -71.33 17.52
CA GLN A 352 -20.77 -71.27 17.54
C GLN A 352 -21.27 -70.08 18.38
N CYS A 353 -22.46 -69.58 18.05
CA CYS A 353 -23.14 -68.52 18.80
C CYS A 353 -24.42 -69.07 19.40
N THR A 354 -24.80 -68.56 20.58
CA THR A 354 -26.04 -68.98 21.25
C THR A 354 -27.34 -68.49 20.58
N ARG A 355 -27.25 -67.45 19.74
CA ARG A 355 -28.41 -66.81 19.07
C ARG A 355 -28.18 -66.51 17.58
N ILE A 356 -27.69 -65.31 17.24
CA ILE A 356 -27.47 -64.86 15.85
C ILE A 356 -25.97 -64.68 15.62
N LYS A 357 -25.46 -65.15 14.48
CA LYS A 357 -24.06 -64.94 14.06
C LYS A 357 -23.93 -63.63 13.29
N ASP A 358 -23.12 -62.68 13.78
CA ASP A 358 -22.73 -61.50 13.01
C ASP A 358 -21.39 -61.75 12.29
N LEU A 359 -21.47 -61.87 10.96
CA LEU A 359 -20.32 -62.12 10.08
C LEU A 359 -19.41 -60.90 9.94
N LYS A 360 -19.95 -59.68 10.03
CA LYS A 360 -19.23 -58.40 9.91
C LYS A 360 -18.48 -58.07 11.20
N GLN A 361 -19.16 -58.17 12.33
CA GLN A 361 -18.60 -57.85 13.64
C GLN A 361 -17.75 -58.98 14.22
N LYS A 362 -17.88 -60.22 13.69
CA LYS A 362 -17.33 -61.45 14.28
C LYS A 362 -17.75 -61.63 15.74
N LYS A 363 -19.04 -61.39 16.03
CA LYS A 363 -19.63 -61.50 17.37
C LYS A 363 -20.95 -62.26 17.34
N CYS A 364 -21.36 -62.74 18.51
CA CYS A 364 -22.68 -63.31 18.73
C CYS A 364 -23.61 -62.22 19.26
N VAL A 365 -24.79 -62.06 18.64
CA VAL A 365 -25.70 -60.93 18.90
C VAL A 365 -27.13 -61.38 19.21
N ASP A 366 -27.85 -60.57 19.98
CA ASP A 366 -29.26 -60.81 20.34
C ASP A 366 -30.24 -60.40 19.24
N SER A 367 -29.88 -59.41 18.42
CA SER A 367 -30.67 -58.89 17.31
C SER A 367 -29.75 -58.47 16.17
N CYS A 368 -30.27 -58.47 14.94
CA CYS A 368 -29.47 -58.14 13.77
C CYS A 368 -29.49 -56.63 13.48
N SER A 369 -28.31 -56.00 13.42
CA SER A 369 -28.15 -54.60 12.99
C SER A 369 -28.03 -54.43 11.47
N SER A 370 -27.88 -55.54 10.73
CA SER A 370 -27.84 -55.59 9.27
C SER A 370 -28.96 -56.48 8.72
N LEU A 371 -28.72 -57.22 7.63
CA LEU A 371 -29.72 -58.03 6.95
C LEU A 371 -29.81 -59.44 7.55
N LEU A 372 -30.97 -59.76 8.12
CA LEU A 372 -31.24 -61.06 8.71
C LEU A 372 -31.71 -62.07 7.65
N TYR A 373 -31.01 -63.20 7.57
CA TYR A 373 -31.46 -64.39 6.85
C TYR A 373 -31.03 -65.65 7.62
N GLN A 374 -31.97 -66.55 7.92
CA GLN A 374 -31.72 -67.86 8.58
C GLN A 374 -30.80 -67.78 9.83
N ASN A 375 -31.08 -66.86 10.76
CA ASN A 375 -30.32 -66.62 12.00
C ASN A 375 -28.84 -66.20 11.81
N VAL A 376 -28.49 -65.71 10.62
CA VAL A 376 -27.20 -65.09 10.32
C VAL A 376 -27.43 -63.65 9.86
N CYS A 377 -26.58 -62.74 10.34
CA CYS A 377 -26.50 -61.37 9.83
C CYS A 377 -25.53 -61.31 8.66
N TYR A 378 -26.04 -60.88 7.52
CA TYR A 378 -25.26 -60.58 6.33
C TYR A 378 -25.14 -59.06 6.13
N GLU A 379 -24.11 -58.61 5.42
CA GLU A 379 -24.01 -57.21 4.96
C GLU A 379 -24.88 -56.95 3.72
N THR A 380 -25.02 -57.96 2.87
CA THR A 380 -25.79 -57.98 1.63
C THR A 380 -26.66 -59.24 1.59
N CYS A 381 -27.83 -59.19 0.96
CA CYS A 381 -28.71 -60.37 0.91
C CYS A 381 -28.06 -61.53 0.14
N PRO A 382 -28.22 -62.80 0.58
CA PRO A 382 -27.74 -63.97 -0.15
C PRO A 382 -28.25 -64.03 -1.59
N ILE A 383 -27.46 -64.67 -2.46
CA ILE A 383 -27.74 -64.78 -3.90
C ILE A 383 -29.15 -65.34 -4.15
N ASN A 384 -29.89 -64.70 -5.06
CA ASN A 384 -31.30 -64.99 -5.37
C ASN A 384 -32.30 -64.70 -4.24
N THR A 385 -31.99 -63.76 -3.34
CA THR A 385 -32.96 -63.17 -2.39
C THR A 385 -32.97 -61.64 -2.47
N TYR A 386 -34.11 -61.04 -2.17
CA TYR A 386 -34.37 -59.60 -2.27
C TYR A 386 -34.50 -58.97 -0.87
N GLN A 387 -33.82 -57.86 -0.62
CA GLN A 387 -33.95 -57.08 0.60
C GLN A 387 -35.35 -56.44 0.70
N TYR A 388 -36.02 -56.62 1.83
CA TYR A 388 -37.20 -55.87 2.23
C TYR A 388 -37.02 -55.42 3.69
N ALA A 389 -36.91 -54.11 3.91
CA ALA A 389 -36.44 -53.53 5.17
C ALA A 389 -35.11 -54.20 5.64
N ASN A 390 -35.13 -54.89 6.79
CA ASN A 390 -33.96 -55.52 7.41
C ASN A 390 -33.91 -57.05 7.20
N THR A 391 -34.74 -57.62 6.32
CA THR A 391 -34.78 -59.06 6.03
C THR A 391 -34.63 -59.36 4.53
N CYS A 392 -34.17 -60.57 4.22
CA CYS A 392 -34.05 -61.05 2.84
C CYS A 392 -35.17 -62.03 2.49
N LEU A 393 -35.94 -61.74 1.44
CA LEU A 393 -37.10 -62.51 0.98
C LEU A 393 -36.82 -63.19 -0.37
N GLN A 394 -37.34 -64.39 -0.60
CA GLN A 394 -37.13 -65.09 -1.88
C GLN A 394 -38.01 -64.53 -3.03
N LYS A 395 -39.10 -63.83 -2.71
CA LYS A 395 -39.98 -63.12 -3.65
C LYS A 395 -40.57 -61.89 -2.96
N CYS A 396 -40.70 -60.78 -3.68
CA CYS A 396 -41.38 -59.58 -3.21
C CYS A 396 -42.91 -59.73 -3.14
N LEU A 397 -43.55 -58.91 -2.31
CA LEU A 397 -44.99 -58.86 -2.11
C LEU A 397 -45.70 -58.08 -3.24
N ASP A 398 -46.99 -58.32 -3.46
CA ASP A 398 -47.77 -57.58 -4.46
C ASP A 398 -47.75 -56.06 -4.17
N GLY A 399 -47.69 -55.25 -5.24
CA GLY A 399 -47.39 -53.82 -5.13
C GLY A 399 -45.89 -53.50 -4.96
N TYR A 400 -45.00 -54.51 -4.96
CA TYR A 400 -43.55 -54.36 -5.05
C TYR A 400 -42.98 -55.26 -6.17
N PHE A 401 -41.86 -54.87 -6.75
CA PHE A 401 -41.06 -55.67 -7.69
C PHE A 401 -39.65 -55.89 -7.14
N GLY A 402 -38.99 -56.95 -7.60
CA GLY A 402 -37.58 -57.20 -7.30
C GLY A 402 -36.69 -56.43 -8.27
N SER A 403 -35.95 -55.43 -7.79
CA SER A 403 -35.04 -54.64 -8.62
C SER A 403 -33.72 -55.37 -8.91
N THR A 404 -32.95 -54.84 -9.85
CA THR A 404 -31.62 -55.36 -10.22
C THR A 404 -30.57 -55.21 -9.11
N GLU A 405 -30.85 -54.39 -8.09
CA GLU A 405 -30.03 -54.30 -6.87
C GLU A 405 -30.41 -55.34 -5.80
N PHE A 406 -31.25 -56.32 -6.15
CA PHE A 406 -31.80 -57.32 -5.21
C PHE A 406 -32.56 -56.66 -4.04
N LYS A 407 -33.41 -55.67 -4.33
CA LYS A 407 -34.30 -55.01 -3.35
C LYS A 407 -35.75 -55.14 -3.78
N CYS A 408 -36.67 -55.17 -2.82
CA CYS A 408 -38.11 -55.11 -3.06
C CYS A 408 -38.57 -53.65 -3.09
N GLU A 409 -38.68 -53.09 -4.29
CA GLU A 409 -39.05 -51.70 -4.54
C GLU A 409 -40.53 -51.56 -4.90
N LYS A 410 -41.16 -50.46 -4.49
CA LYS A 410 -42.61 -50.29 -4.59
C LYS A 410 -43.03 -49.93 -6.02
N CYS A 411 -44.11 -50.52 -6.52
CA CYS A 411 -44.72 -50.12 -7.79
C CYS A 411 -45.27 -48.68 -7.75
N SER A 412 -45.33 -48.01 -8.90
CA SER A 412 -46.06 -46.73 -9.05
C SER A 412 -47.53 -46.84 -8.59
N SER A 413 -48.07 -45.74 -8.05
CA SER A 413 -49.36 -45.70 -7.34
C SER A 413 -50.55 -46.16 -8.18
N GLN A 414 -50.50 -45.97 -9.50
CA GLN A 414 -51.60 -46.25 -10.43
C GLN A 414 -51.72 -47.75 -10.76
N CYS A 415 -50.74 -48.55 -10.34
CA CYS A 415 -50.55 -49.93 -10.76
C CYS A 415 -50.91 -50.94 -9.67
N ILE A 416 -51.31 -52.14 -10.08
CA ILE A 416 -51.61 -53.27 -9.18
C ILE A 416 -50.41 -54.23 -9.14
N THR A 417 -49.92 -54.66 -10.30
CA THR A 417 -48.68 -55.43 -10.45
C THR A 417 -47.73 -54.77 -11.44
N CYS A 418 -46.43 -54.85 -11.18
CA CYS A 418 -45.38 -54.23 -11.99
C CYS A 418 -44.15 -55.14 -12.15
N THR A 419 -43.41 -54.95 -13.24
CA THR A 419 -42.09 -55.55 -13.51
C THR A 419 -40.94 -54.60 -13.14
N SER A 420 -41.18 -53.29 -13.22
CA SER A 420 -40.33 -52.24 -12.64
C SER A 420 -41.19 -51.07 -12.16
N PHE A 421 -40.61 -50.10 -11.44
CA PHE A 421 -41.30 -48.97 -10.83
C PHE A 421 -42.34 -48.30 -11.76
N ASN A 422 -41.98 -48.11 -13.04
CA ASN A 422 -42.80 -47.49 -14.09
C ASN A 422 -43.25 -48.47 -15.20
N GLN A 423 -43.10 -49.79 -15.03
CA GLN A 423 -43.60 -50.80 -15.98
C GLN A 423 -44.61 -51.70 -15.30
N CYS A 424 -45.87 -51.44 -15.58
CA CYS A 424 -47.04 -52.01 -14.94
C CYS A 424 -47.75 -52.99 -15.86
N ASN A 425 -48.04 -54.18 -15.32
CA ASN A 425 -48.76 -55.24 -16.03
C ASN A 425 -50.28 -55.05 -15.92
N SER A 426 -50.75 -54.29 -14.92
CA SER A 426 -52.16 -54.04 -14.66
C SER A 426 -52.40 -52.71 -13.92
N CYS A 427 -53.48 -52.03 -14.31
CA CYS A 427 -53.85 -50.70 -13.82
C CYS A 427 -55.03 -50.74 -12.85
N LYS A 428 -55.13 -49.74 -11.98
CA LYS A 428 -56.29 -49.52 -11.11
C LYS A 428 -57.44 -48.89 -11.89
N ILE A 429 -58.67 -49.08 -11.41
CA ILE A 429 -59.89 -48.53 -12.00
C ILE A 429 -59.75 -47.00 -12.13
N GLY A 430 -60.11 -46.46 -13.29
CA GLY A 430 -59.90 -45.06 -13.67
C GLY A 430 -58.61 -44.79 -14.46
N TYR A 431 -57.71 -45.77 -14.56
CA TYR A 431 -56.46 -45.67 -15.32
C TYR A 431 -56.42 -46.67 -16.47
N TYR A 432 -55.86 -46.22 -17.59
CA TYR A 432 -55.79 -46.93 -18.87
C TYR A 432 -54.36 -47.37 -19.14
N LEU A 433 -54.18 -48.64 -19.55
CA LEU A 433 -52.87 -49.20 -19.86
C LEU A 433 -52.40 -48.75 -21.26
N TYR A 434 -51.21 -48.17 -21.32
CA TYR A 434 -50.52 -47.78 -22.55
C TYR A 434 -49.02 -47.98 -22.39
N GLN A 435 -48.39 -48.78 -23.26
CA GLN A 435 -46.93 -49.04 -23.25
C GLN A 435 -46.34 -49.43 -21.87
N GLN A 436 -47.06 -50.27 -21.11
CA GLN A 436 -46.76 -50.65 -19.72
C GLN A 436 -46.86 -49.51 -18.69
N GLN A 437 -47.54 -48.40 -18.99
CA GLN A 437 -47.85 -47.33 -18.04
C GLN A 437 -49.37 -47.19 -17.85
N CYS A 438 -49.78 -46.77 -16.66
CA CYS A 438 -51.17 -46.61 -16.26
C CYS A 438 -51.49 -45.12 -16.14
N LEU A 439 -52.27 -44.61 -17.10
CA LEU A 439 -52.51 -43.17 -17.30
C LEU A 439 -54.01 -42.87 -17.14
N ASP A 440 -54.35 -41.76 -16.49
CA ASP A 440 -55.74 -41.30 -16.33
C ASP A 440 -56.32 -40.77 -17.67
N GLN A 441 -55.47 -40.15 -18.48
CA GLN A 441 -55.78 -39.72 -19.84
C GLN A 441 -54.80 -40.32 -20.85
N CYS A 442 -55.30 -40.68 -22.03
CA CYS A 442 -54.48 -41.28 -23.08
C CYS A 442 -53.62 -40.22 -23.80
N PRO A 443 -52.31 -40.47 -23.99
CA PRO A 443 -51.39 -39.46 -24.49
C PRO A 443 -51.50 -39.24 -26.00
N GLY A 444 -51.22 -38.02 -26.45
CA GLY A 444 -51.20 -37.66 -27.86
C GLY A 444 -52.61 -37.60 -28.47
N LYS A 445 -52.82 -38.32 -29.58
CA LYS A 445 -54.12 -38.46 -30.26
C LYS A 445 -54.81 -39.80 -29.98
N LEU A 446 -54.37 -40.54 -28.96
CA LEU A 446 -55.06 -41.75 -28.52
C LEU A 446 -56.23 -41.40 -27.60
N PHE A 447 -57.31 -42.15 -27.71
CA PHE A 447 -58.54 -41.98 -26.94
C PHE A 447 -58.64 -43.01 -25.82
N SER A 448 -59.19 -42.60 -24.68
CA SER A 448 -59.48 -43.51 -23.56
C SER A 448 -60.62 -44.46 -23.91
N ASN A 449 -60.36 -45.77 -23.93
CA ASN A 449 -61.38 -46.79 -24.18
C ASN A 449 -61.91 -47.38 -22.85
N PRO A 450 -63.13 -46.98 -22.40
CA PRO A 450 -63.70 -47.46 -21.14
C PRO A 450 -64.09 -48.94 -21.15
N SER A 451 -64.20 -49.57 -22.32
CA SER A 451 -64.58 -51.00 -22.45
C SER A 451 -63.40 -51.96 -22.25
N THR A 452 -62.15 -51.47 -22.34
CA THR A 452 -60.94 -52.31 -22.25
C THR A 452 -59.90 -51.83 -21.23
N SER A 453 -60.10 -50.66 -20.61
CA SER A 453 -59.10 -50.00 -19.73
C SER A 453 -57.73 -49.84 -20.41
N GLN A 454 -57.74 -49.49 -21.70
CA GLN A 454 -56.57 -49.28 -22.55
C GLN A 454 -56.73 -48.03 -23.43
N CYS A 455 -55.64 -47.53 -23.99
CA CYS A 455 -55.64 -46.43 -24.93
C CYS A 455 -55.74 -46.90 -26.39
N SER A 456 -56.65 -46.31 -27.16
CA SER A 456 -56.96 -46.67 -28.56
C SER A 456 -56.54 -45.57 -29.54
N GLN A 457 -56.10 -45.91 -30.76
CA GLN A 457 -55.76 -44.91 -31.78
C GLN A 457 -56.98 -44.22 -32.42
N SER A 458 -58.18 -44.77 -32.23
CA SER A 458 -59.45 -44.20 -32.68
C SER A 458 -60.57 -44.46 -31.67
N CYS A 459 -61.60 -43.61 -31.69
CA CYS A 459 -62.90 -43.99 -31.14
C CYS A 459 -63.58 -45.03 -32.03
N PRO A 460 -64.20 -46.07 -31.46
CA PRO A 460 -65.12 -46.95 -32.19
C PRO A 460 -66.23 -46.19 -32.93
N ASP A 461 -66.72 -46.78 -34.02
CA ASP A 461 -67.76 -46.18 -34.87
C ASP A 461 -69.02 -45.78 -34.08
N LYS A 462 -69.61 -44.64 -34.48
CA LYS A 462 -70.83 -44.03 -33.89
C LYS A 462 -70.64 -43.42 -32.49
N LEU A 463 -69.40 -43.15 -32.07
CA LEU A 463 -69.08 -42.35 -30.89
C LEU A 463 -68.61 -40.94 -31.29
N TYR A 464 -68.94 -39.95 -30.46
CA TYR A 464 -68.53 -38.55 -30.61
C TYR A 464 -67.29 -38.25 -29.77
N ILE A 465 -66.42 -37.39 -30.28
CA ILE A 465 -65.20 -36.95 -29.59
C ILE A 465 -65.53 -35.75 -28.71
N PHE A 466 -65.27 -35.88 -27.41
CA PHE A 466 -65.29 -34.77 -26.46
C PHE A 466 -64.07 -34.88 -25.55
N ASN A 467 -63.20 -33.86 -25.55
CA ASN A 467 -62.01 -33.76 -24.69
C ASN A 467 -61.16 -35.05 -24.64
N ASN A 468 -60.79 -35.59 -25.81
CA ASN A 468 -60.05 -36.85 -26.02
C ASN A 468 -60.72 -38.13 -25.44
N GLN A 469 -61.99 -38.06 -25.05
CA GLN A 469 -62.81 -39.19 -24.66
C GLN A 469 -63.83 -39.52 -25.76
N CYS A 470 -64.19 -40.81 -25.87
CA CYS A 470 -65.23 -41.29 -26.78
C CYS A 470 -66.57 -41.38 -26.03
N LEU A 471 -67.55 -40.57 -26.42
CA LEU A 471 -68.88 -40.54 -25.80
C LEU A 471 -69.96 -41.05 -26.78
N TYR A 472 -71.00 -41.71 -26.26
CA TYR A 472 -72.10 -42.22 -27.09
C TYR A 472 -73.01 -41.12 -27.66
N GLN A 473 -73.11 -39.99 -26.96
CA GLN A 473 -73.83 -38.78 -27.37
C GLN A 473 -73.12 -37.56 -26.76
N CYS A 474 -73.32 -36.39 -27.37
CA CYS A 474 -72.86 -35.12 -26.81
C CYS A 474 -73.69 -34.72 -25.57
N PRO A 475 -73.10 -34.00 -24.59
CA PRO A 475 -73.85 -33.43 -23.48
C PRO A 475 -74.93 -32.45 -23.95
N SER A 476 -76.00 -32.28 -23.17
CA SER A 476 -77.23 -31.56 -23.57
C SER A 476 -77.03 -30.12 -24.04
N ASP A 477 -75.96 -29.46 -23.58
CA ASP A 477 -75.65 -28.06 -23.90
C ASP A 477 -74.77 -27.92 -25.17
N TYR A 478 -74.57 -29.01 -25.91
CA TYR A 478 -73.76 -29.10 -27.12
C TYR A 478 -74.54 -29.77 -28.26
N VAL A 479 -74.38 -29.23 -29.47
CA VAL A 479 -74.87 -29.81 -30.72
C VAL A 479 -73.79 -30.66 -31.42
N ASN A 480 -74.22 -31.53 -32.33
CA ASN A 480 -73.30 -32.45 -33.01
C ASN A 480 -72.67 -31.77 -34.23
N ASP A 481 -71.35 -31.62 -34.25
CA ASP A 481 -70.62 -31.33 -35.48
C ASP A 481 -70.56 -32.62 -36.32
N THR A 482 -71.33 -32.64 -37.41
CA THR A 482 -71.45 -33.77 -38.33
C THR A 482 -70.31 -33.89 -39.35
N GLU A 483 -69.43 -32.89 -39.44
CA GLU A 483 -68.23 -32.91 -40.28
C GLU A 483 -67.01 -33.41 -39.48
N ASN A 484 -66.90 -32.98 -38.21
CA ASN A 484 -65.76 -33.26 -37.34
C ASN A 484 -66.00 -34.34 -36.28
N TYR A 485 -67.22 -34.90 -36.18
CA TYR A 485 -67.65 -35.88 -35.16
C TYR A 485 -67.36 -35.44 -33.72
N LYS A 486 -67.62 -34.16 -33.42
CA LYS A 486 -67.35 -33.49 -32.14
C LYS A 486 -68.60 -32.84 -31.57
N CYS A 487 -68.55 -32.51 -30.29
CA CYS A 487 -69.57 -31.71 -29.61
C CYS A 487 -69.18 -30.23 -29.63
N VAL A 488 -70.05 -29.35 -30.14
CA VAL A 488 -69.84 -27.90 -30.20
C VAL A 488 -71.05 -27.16 -29.61
N SER A 489 -70.86 -26.05 -28.89
CA SER A 489 -71.97 -25.37 -28.19
C SER A 489 -72.92 -24.61 -29.12
N SER A 490 -72.43 -24.21 -30.30
CA SER A 490 -73.20 -23.65 -31.40
C SER A 490 -72.43 -23.86 -32.71
N CYS A 491 -73.09 -23.65 -33.86
CA CYS A 491 -72.38 -23.66 -35.14
C CYS A 491 -71.47 -22.43 -35.25
N GLY A 492 -70.26 -22.63 -35.79
CA GLY A 492 -69.30 -21.56 -35.99
C GLY A 492 -69.78 -20.51 -37.00
N LYS A 493 -69.12 -19.35 -37.06
CA LYS A 493 -69.52 -18.28 -37.99
C LYS A 493 -69.51 -18.71 -39.47
N GLN A 494 -68.54 -19.56 -39.84
CA GLN A 494 -68.46 -20.22 -41.16
C GLN A 494 -69.26 -21.55 -41.20
N GLN A 495 -70.36 -21.66 -40.46
CA GLN A 495 -71.28 -22.81 -40.49
C GLN A 495 -72.75 -22.35 -40.36
N TYR A 496 -73.68 -23.18 -40.85
CA TYR A 496 -75.12 -23.04 -40.67
C TYR A 496 -75.71 -24.25 -39.90
N LEU A 497 -76.76 -23.99 -39.11
CA LEU A 497 -77.42 -24.98 -38.25
C LEU A 497 -78.57 -25.69 -38.98
N THR A 498 -78.71 -27.01 -38.78
CA THR A 498 -79.90 -27.76 -39.19
C THR A 498 -80.15 -28.92 -38.23
N LYS A 499 -81.35 -28.96 -37.62
CA LYS A 499 -81.85 -30.07 -36.77
C LYS A 499 -80.83 -30.60 -35.73
N ASN A 500 -80.21 -29.68 -34.97
CA ASN A 500 -79.20 -29.98 -33.94
C ASN A 500 -77.84 -30.48 -34.47
N SER A 501 -77.48 -30.13 -35.72
CA SER A 501 -76.15 -30.37 -36.29
C SER A 501 -75.68 -29.24 -37.23
N CYS A 502 -74.36 -29.12 -37.43
CA CYS A 502 -73.72 -27.99 -38.13
C CYS A 502 -73.06 -28.39 -39.47
N TYR A 503 -73.09 -27.48 -40.44
CA TYR A 503 -72.59 -27.66 -41.82
C TYR A 503 -71.87 -26.38 -42.33
N PRO A 504 -70.82 -26.45 -43.18
CA PRO A 504 -69.91 -25.30 -43.44
C PRO A 504 -70.35 -24.26 -44.50
N CYS A 505 -69.60 -23.14 -44.52
CA CYS A 505 -69.65 -22.00 -45.45
C CYS A 505 -68.44 -21.93 -46.42
N SER A 506 -68.35 -20.89 -47.27
CA SER A 506 -67.14 -20.57 -48.06
C SER A 506 -66.19 -19.62 -47.32
N PHE A 507 -64.92 -19.59 -47.74
CA PHE A 507 -63.80 -19.10 -46.94
C PHE A 507 -63.60 -17.58 -46.94
N GLU A 508 -64.08 -16.90 -47.98
CA GLU A 508 -64.06 -15.44 -48.13
C GLU A 508 -65.05 -14.76 -47.17
N CYS A 509 -66.08 -15.51 -46.78
CA CYS A 509 -67.11 -15.09 -45.84
C CYS A 509 -66.65 -15.23 -44.39
N ASP A 510 -66.87 -14.22 -43.55
CA ASP A 510 -66.94 -14.42 -42.10
C ASP A 510 -68.26 -15.10 -41.70
N GLN A 511 -69.36 -14.90 -42.45
CA GLN A 511 -70.66 -15.56 -42.24
C GLN A 511 -71.42 -15.86 -43.55
N CYS A 512 -72.21 -16.94 -43.59
CA CYS A 512 -73.08 -17.28 -44.73
C CYS A 512 -74.47 -17.80 -44.31
N THR A 513 -75.43 -17.81 -45.25
CA THR A 513 -76.75 -18.46 -45.08
C THR A 513 -76.78 -19.91 -45.60
N ALA A 514 -75.94 -20.23 -46.58
CA ALA A 514 -75.72 -21.54 -47.17
C ALA A 514 -74.37 -21.56 -47.91
N TYR A 515 -73.84 -22.74 -48.22
CA TYR A 515 -72.51 -22.91 -48.84
C TYR A 515 -72.35 -22.14 -50.18
N GLY A 516 -71.30 -21.32 -50.29
CA GLY A 516 -70.95 -20.53 -51.49
C GLY A 516 -70.51 -19.07 -51.18
N ASN A 517 -69.46 -18.58 -51.84
CA ASN A 517 -68.94 -17.20 -51.69
C ASN A 517 -70.03 -16.13 -51.96
N LYS A 518 -70.82 -16.28 -53.02
CA LYS A 518 -71.99 -15.42 -53.30
C LYS A 518 -73.10 -15.38 -52.22
N ASN A 519 -72.95 -16.14 -51.12
CA ASN A 519 -73.86 -16.15 -49.98
C ASN A 519 -73.21 -15.52 -48.72
N CYS A 520 -72.07 -14.81 -48.86
CA CYS A 520 -71.45 -14.07 -47.76
C CYS A 520 -72.38 -12.98 -47.21
N ILE A 521 -72.53 -12.94 -45.88
CA ILE A 521 -73.20 -11.86 -45.13
C ILE A 521 -72.18 -10.80 -44.70
N ALA A 522 -70.93 -11.21 -44.47
CA ALA A 522 -69.81 -10.35 -44.07
C ALA A 522 -68.48 -10.91 -44.59
N CYS A 523 -67.49 -10.05 -44.86
CA CYS A 523 -66.12 -10.42 -45.20
C CYS A 523 -65.24 -10.57 -43.95
N ALA A 524 -64.12 -11.30 -44.09
CA ALA A 524 -63.06 -11.36 -43.09
C ALA A 524 -62.32 -10.01 -42.90
N ASN A 525 -61.65 -9.84 -41.75
CA ASN A 525 -60.89 -8.63 -41.43
C ASN A 525 -59.69 -8.41 -42.36
N ASN A 526 -59.35 -7.14 -42.62
CA ASN A 526 -58.53 -6.73 -43.76
C ASN A 526 -59.13 -7.15 -45.11
N TYR A 527 -60.46 -7.23 -45.21
CA TYR A 527 -61.11 -7.39 -46.50
C TYR A 527 -62.49 -6.65 -46.62
N VAL A 528 -62.64 -5.75 -47.61
CA VAL A 528 -63.82 -4.84 -47.82
C VAL A 528 -64.94 -5.40 -48.74
N LEU A 529 -66.11 -5.72 -48.18
CA LEU A 529 -67.30 -6.30 -48.84
C LEU A 529 -67.86 -5.51 -50.05
N THR A 530 -68.10 -6.20 -51.18
CA THR A 530 -68.88 -5.70 -52.33
C THR A 530 -70.38 -6.02 -52.20
N GLU A 531 -71.22 -5.31 -52.94
CA GLU A 531 -72.69 -5.49 -52.94
C GLU A 531 -73.13 -6.90 -53.38
N ASP A 532 -72.28 -7.64 -54.11
CA ASP A 532 -72.44 -9.05 -54.45
C ASP A 532 -71.60 -10.04 -53.58
N GLY A 533 -70.65 -9.58 -52.74
CA GLY A 533 -69.97 -10.41 -51.71
C GLY A 533 -68.41 -10.47 -51.55
N HIS A 534 -67.54 -9.57 -52.07
CA HIS A 534 -66.06 -9.78 -52.25
C HIS A 534 -65.12 -8.70 -51.58
N CYS A 535 -63.76 -8.85 -51.42
CA CYS A 535 -62.98 -8.23 -50.27
C CYS A 535 -61.37 -7.95 -50.34
N PHE A 536 -60.68 -6.89 -49.72
CA PHE A 536 -59.14 -6.62 -49.49
C PHE A 536 -58.57 -5.61 -48.32
N GLY A 537 -57.22 -5.52 -47.90
CA GLY A 537 -56.58 -4.67 -46.74
C GLY A 537 -54.97 -4.55 -46.42
N LYS A 538 -54.40 -3.89 -45.32
CA LYS A 538 -52.87 -3.63 -44.99
C LYS A 538 -52.29 -3.17 -43.52
N CYS A 539 -51.00 -2.71 -43.29
CA CYS A 539 -50.16 -2.45 -41.98
C CYS A 539 -49.50 -1.00 -41.69
N LYS A 540 -48.49 -0.80 -40.74
CA LYS A 540 -47.97 0.47 -40.03
C LYS A 540 -46.41 0.54 -39.63
N ALA A 541 -45.86 1.71 -39.14
CA ALA A 541 -44.43 2.07 -38.73
C ALA A 541 -44.06 2.34 -37.22
N GLY A 542 -42.78 2.70 -36.92
CA GLY A 542 -42.09 2.63 -35.59
C GLY A 542 -41.48 1.24 -35.30
N TYR A 543 -41.71 0.39 -36.29
CA TYR A 543 -41.56 -1.03 -36.43
C TYR A 543 -41.11 -1.21 -37.89
N TYR A 544 -40.29 -2.21 -38.21
CA TYR A 544 -39.93 -2.56 -39.58
C TYR A 544 -40.91 -3.63 -40.12
N GLN A 545 -41.18 -3.60 -41.43
CA GLN A 545 -42.11 -4.55 -42.05
C GLN A 545 -41.41 -5.87 -42.40
N THR A 546 -42.02 -6.99 -42.02
CA THR A 546 -41.65 -8.33 -42.51
C THR A 546 -42.70 -8.85 -43.50
N SER A 547 -42.55 -10.07 -44.02
CA SER A 547 -43.44 -10.62 -45.06
C SER A 547 -44.91 -10.72 -44.65
N ASN A 548 -45.21 -10.92 -43.37
CA ASN A 548 -46.58 -11.10 -42.84
C ASN A 548 -46.85 -10.31 -41.53
N SER A 549 -45.89 -9.56 -40.99
CA SER A 549 -46.04 -8.81 -39.73
C SER A 549 -45.21 -7.51 -39.74
N CYS A 550 -45.21 -6.80 -38.62
CA CYS A 550 -44.49 -5.54 -38.41
C CYS A 550 -43.81 -5.62 -37.02
N GLU A 551 -42.48 -5.50 -36.92
CA GLU A 551 -41.64 -5.83 -35.73
C GLU A 551 -40.81 -4.65 -35.19
N GLN A 552 -40.47 -4.62 -33.90
CA GLN A 552 -39.93 -3.42 -33.23
C GLN A 552 -38.42 -3.20 -33.40
N CYS A 553 -37.98 -1.93 -33.44
CA CYS A 553 -36.57 -1.51 -33.42
C CYS A 553 -35.92 -1.52 -32.03
N LEU A 554 -34.57 -1.54 -31.96
CA LEU A 554 -33.81 -1.26 -30.72
C LEU A 554 -34.17 0.11 -30.12
N HIS A 555 -34.06 0.23 -28.78
CA HIS A 555 -34.37 1.46 -28.04
C HIS A 555 -33.63 2.70 -28.57
N LYS A 556 -32.31 2.58 -28.83
CA LYS A 556 -31.47 3.67 -29.34
C LYS A 556 -31.84 4.16 -30.76
N CYS A 557 -32.71 3.44 -31.48
CA CYS A 557 -33.19 3.83 -32.81
C CYS A 557 -34.54 4.55 -32.76
N LEU A 558 -34.67 5.68 -33.45
CA LEU A 558 -35.96 6.29 -33.80
C LEU A 558 -36.62 5.57 -34.98
N THR A 559 -35.81 5.17 -35.97
CA THR A 559 -36.18 4.33 -37.10
C THR A 559 -35.08 3.29 -37.36
N CYS A 560 -35.44 2.13 -37.90
CA CYS A 560 -34.52 1.04 -38.16
C CYS A 560 -34.81 0.33 -39.50
N GLN A 561 -33.79 -0.29 -40.08
CA GLN A 561 -33.91 -1.11 -41.29
C GLN A 561 -34.34 -2.56 -40.95
N ASN A 562 -33.92 -3.03 -39.78
CA ASN A 562 -34.20 -4.34 -39.19
C ASN A 562 -34.04 -4.23 -37.66
N GLY A 563 -34.16 -5.35 -36.94
CA GLY A 563 -34.06 -5.38 -35.48
C GLY A 563 -32.75 -4.87 -34.85
N THR A 564 -31.70 -4.53 -35.62
CA THR A 564 -30.40 -4.06 -35.09
C THR A 564 -29.85 -2.77 -35.72
N GLU A 565 -30.12 -2.51 -37.00
CA GLU A 565 -29.56 -1.37 -37.73
C GLU A 565 -30.44 -0.12 -37.59
N CYS A 566 -29.99 0.86 -36.80
CA CYS A 566 -30.64 2.18 -36.73
C CYS A 566 -30.42 2.96 -38.04
N ILE A 567 -31.50 3.51 -38.60
CA ILE A 567 -31.43 4.51 -39.67
C ILE A 567 -31.30 5.92 -39.07
N GLN A 568 -31.84 6.12 -37.86
CA GLN A 568 -31.79 7.38 -37.12
C GLN A 568 -31.75 7.10 -35.62
N CYS A 569 -30.85 7.77 -34.88
CA CYS A 569 -30.74 7.64 -33.43
C CYS A 569 -31.86 8.38 -32.68
N ARG A 570 -32.06 8.04 -31.40
CA ARG A 570 -32.80 8.89 -30.43
C ARG A 570 -31.83 9.70 -29.58
N GLY A 571 -32.27 10.86 -29.10
CA GLY A 571 -31.45 11.74 -28.25
C GLY A 571 -30.42 12.57 -29.02
N ASN A 572 -29.78 13.49 -28.31
CA ASN A 572 -28.95 14.56 -28.87
C ASN A 572 -27.45 14.43 -28.54
N ASN A 573 -27.06 13.51 -27.67
CA ASN A 573 -25.68 13.34 -27.18
C ASN A 573 -25.11 11.92 -27.43
N ARG A 574 -25.54 11.28 -28.51
CA ARG A 574 -25.00 10.02 -29.03
C ARG A 574 -24.11 10.27 -30.23
N ASP A 575 -23.22 9.33 -30.54
CA ASP A 575 -22.53 9.32 -31.83
C ASP A 575 -23.55 9.09 -32.97
N GLN A 576 -23.41 9.82 -34.07
CA GLN A 576 -24.37 9.78 -35.19
C GLN A 576 -24.17 8.56 -36.11
N ILE A 577 -23.05 7.84 -35.99
CA ILE A 577 -22.69 6.72 -36.87
C ILE A 577 -23.28 5.39 -36.35
N ASP A 578 -23.26 5.15 -35.04
CA ASP A 578 -23.70 3.89 -34.43
C ASP A 578 -24.69 4.05 -33.25
N CYS A 579 -25.07 5.29 -32.90
CA CYS A 579 -25.91 5.63 -31.75
C CYS A 579 -25.32 5.23 -30.37
N SER A 580 -24.00 5.06 -30.26
CA SER A 580 -23.30 4.84 -28.98
C SER A 580 -23.18 6.12 -28.14
N CYS A 581 -22.71 5.99 -26.90
CA CYS A 581 -22.48 7.10 -25.99
C CYS A 581 -21.00 7.53 -25.97
N PRO A 582 -20.69 8.83 -25.96
CA PRO A 582 -19.31 9.33 -25.88
C PRO A 582 -18.69 9.08 -24.50
N LYS A 583 -17.35 9.10 -24.43
CA LYS A 583 -16.60 8.96 -23.17
C LYS A 583 -17.12 9.89 -22.06
N GLY A 584 -17.20 9.36 -20.84
CA GLY A 584 -17.83 10.01 -19.68
C GLY A 584 -19.36 9.93 -19.63
N PHE A 585 -20.00 9.19 -20.55
CA PHE A 585 -21.44 8.94 -20.57
C PHE A 585 -21.74 7.46 -20.86
N TYR A 586 -22.90 6.99 -20.40
CA TYR A 586 -23.40 5.62 -20.61
C TYR A 586 -24.85 5.61 -21.11
N ASP A 587 -25.30 4.48 -21.67
CA ASP A 587 -26.67 4.25 -22.12
C ASP A 587 -27.43 3.46 -21.05
N ASP A 588 -28.51 4.03 -20.51
CA ASP A 588 -29.33 3.34 -19.49
C ASP A 588 -30.54 2.60 -20.08
N SER A 589 -30.80 2.73 -21.39
CA SER A 589 -31.98 2.17 -22.08
C SER A 589 -33.35 2.66 -21.57
N PHE A 590 -33.40 3.68 -20.72
CA PHE A 590 -34.63 4.31 -20.22
C PHE A 590 -34.83 5.74 -20.75
N TYR A 591 -33.75 6.47 -21.00
CA TYR A 591 -33.77 7.83 -21.54
C TYR A 591 -33.17 7.88 -22.95
N ASP A 592 -33.70 8.77 -23.81
CA ASP A 592 -33.18 8.93 -25.18
C ASP A 592 -31.72 9.40 -25.19
N ASN A 593 -31.36 10.28 -24.25
CA ASN A 593 -30.01 10.83 -24.08
C ASN A 593 -29.14 9.95 -23.17
N CYS A 594 -27.86 9.83 -23.49
CA CYS A 594 -26.85 9.19 -22.64
C CYS A 594 -26.70 9.94 -21.30
N GLN A 595 -26.57 9.20 -20.21
CA GLN A 595 -26.40 9.77 -18.86
C GLN A 595 -24.92 9.95 -18.50
N LYS A 596 -24.60 11.00 -17.74
CA LYS A 596 -23.21 11.35 -17.40
C LYS A 596 -22.71 10.56 -16.18
N CYS A 597 -21.50 10.03 -16.25
CA CYS A 597 -20.84 9.35 -15.14
C CYS A 597 -19.63 10.17 -14.61
N PRO A 598 -19.09 9.88 -13.40
CA PRO A 598 -18.00 10.65 -12.79
C PRO A 598 -16.59 10.29 -13.30
N CYS A 599 -16.49 9.37 -14.27
CA CYS A 599 -15.27 8.71 -14.72
C CYS A 599 -15.06 8.87 -16.23
N GLU A 600 -14.03 8.24 -16.81
CA GLU A 600 -13.68 8.41 -18.23
C GLU A 600 -14.44 7.45 -19.14
N GLU A 601 -14.66 6.21 -18.71
CA GLU A 601 -15.49 5.21 -19.39
C GLU A 601 -16.34 4.45 -18.37
N CYS A 602 -17.59 4.11 -18.71
CA CYS A 602 -18.58 3.57 -17.77
C CYS A 602 -19.71 2.79 -18.47
N THR A 603 -20.31 1.85 -17.75
CA THR A 603 -21.52 1.09 -18.15
C THR A 603 -22.77 1.56 -17.39
N SER A 604 -22.62 2.12 -16.19
CA SER A 604 -23.72 2.69 -15.42
C SER A 604 -23.24 3.84 -14.52
N GLN A 605 -24.16 4.47 -13.76
CA GLN A 605 -23.84 5.54 -12.82
C GLN A 605 -22.80 5.14 -11.74
N SER A 606 -22.71 3.84 -11.43
CA SER A 606 -21.86 3.24 -10.40
C SER A 606 -20.87 2.20 -10.95
N GLU A 607 -20.81 2.00 -12.27
CA GLU A 607 -19.88 1.07 -12.92
C GLU A 607 -19.03 1.82 -13.93
N CYS A 608 -17.84 2.20 -13.49
CA CYS A 608 -16.78 2.74 -14.31
C CYS A 608 -15.88 1.62 -14.83
N LEU A 609 -15.53 1.70 -16.11
CA LEU A 609 -14.52 0.87 -16.78
C LEU A 609 -13.13 1.51 -16.73
N VAL A 610 -13.07 2.85 -16.77
CA VAL A 610 -11.83 3.63 -16.67
C VAL A 610 -12.07 4.84 -15.76
N CYS A 611 -11.34 4.92 -14.66
CA CYS A 611 -11.37 6.07 -13.74
C CYS A 611 -10.38 7.16 -14.16
N LYS A 612 -10.62 8.40 -13.75
CA LYS A 612 -9.61 9.47 -13.80
C LYS A 612 -8.64 9.33 -12.62
N ASN A 613 -7.35 9.55 -12.87
CA ASN A 613 -6.25 9.34 -11.91
C ASN A 613 -6.19 7.89 -11.38
N ASN A 614 -5.35 7.62 -10.38
CA ASN A 614 -5.09 6.27 -9.83
C ASN A 614 -6.24 5.69 -8.97
N LEU A 615 -7.50 5.99 -9.30
CA LEU A 615 -8.69 5.46 -8.63
C LEU A 615 -9.10 4.12 -9.24
N GLN A 616 -9.63 3.19 -8.43
CA GLN A 616 -10.01 1.85 -8.90
C GLN A 616 -11.49 1.70 -9.23
N VAL A 617 -11.74 0.94 -10.29
CA VAL A 617 -13.05 0.43 -10.72
C VAL A 617 -13.67 -0.51 -9.66
N PRO A 618 -15.01 -0.69 -9.60
CA PRO A 618 -16.03 -0.08 -10.46
C PRO A 618 -16.52 1.30 -10.00
N ASN A 619 -16.43 1.65 -8.71
CA ASN A 619 -17.03 2.88 -8.18
C ASN A 619 -16.12 4.13 -8.25
N CYS A 620 -14.87 4.00 -8.69
CA CYS A 620 -13.83 5.06 -8.58
C CYS A 620 -13.75 5.68 -7.16
N SER A 621 -13.93 4.84 -6.12
CA SER A 621 -14.09 5.26 -4.72
C SER A 621 -13.07 4.60 -3.81
N CYS A 622 -12.46 5.36 -2.90
CA CYS A 622 -11.49 4.83 -1.93
C CYS A 622 -12.19 4.11 -0.77
N ASN A 623 -12.30 2.77 -0.82
CA ASN A 623 -12.98 1.98 0.20
C ASN A 623 -12.10 0.84 0.77
N ARG A 624 -11.30 1.18 1.80
CA ARG A 624 -10.41 0.30 2.62
C ARG A 624 -9.15 -0.19 1.88
N ARG A 625 -8.02 -0.49 2.54
CA ARG A 625 -7.63 -0.45 3.97
C ARG A 625 -6.53 0.63 4.22
N LEU A 626 -6.04 0.78 5.45
CA LEU A 626 -4.81 1.56 5.73
C LEU A 626 -3.58 0.95 5.00
N ASN A 627 -2.59 1.81 4.74
CA ASN A 627 -1.24 1.52 4.22
C ASN A 627 -1.09 1.17 2.71
N GLN A 628 -1.84 1.82 1.80
CA GLN A 628 -1.43 2.01 0.39
C GLN A 628 -1.82 3.41 -0.12
N ASP A 629 -0.95 4.04 -0.92
CA ASP A 629 -0.84 5.52 -1.02
C ASP A 629 -1.79 6.24 -2.04
N TRP A 630 -2.96 5.67 -2.40
CA TRP A 630 -3.79 6.20 -3.50
C TRP A 630 -5.19 6.71 -3.10
N CYS A 631 -5.26 7.84 -2.39
CA CYS A 631 -6.50 8.63 -2.27
C CYS A 631 -6.23 10.11 -1.87
N ILE A 632 -5.59 10.89 -2.74
CA ILE A 632 -5.07 12.23 -2.40
C ILE A 632 -5.62 13.29 -3.39
N THR A 633 -6.47 14.20 -2.89
CA THR A 633 -6.95 15.39 -3.62
C THR A 633 -6.02 16.58 -3.38
N CYS A 634 -6.26 17.74 -4.00
CA CYS A 634 -5.44 18.94 -3.80
C CYS A 634 -5.49 19.49 -2.35
N GLN A 635 -6.62 19.32 -1.66
CA GLN A 635 -6.86 19.82 -0.29
C GLN A 635 -6.50 18.81 0.82
N VAL A 636 -6.03 17.61 0.47
CA VAL A 636 -5.74 16.52 1.42
C VAL A 636 -4.28 16.11 1.30
N ALA A 637 -3.59 15.94 2.42
CA ALA A 637 -2.28 15.31 2.51
C ALA A 637 -2.33 14.06 3.39
N SER A 638 -1.51 13.06 3.07
CA SER A 638 -1.18 11.96 3.96
C SER A 638 0.29 12.12 4.34
N VAL A 639 0.57 12.44 5.60
CA VAL A 639 1.92 12.76 6.06
C VAL A 639 2.51 11.65 6.92
N LYS A 640 3.81 11.40 6.76
CA LYS A 640 4.59 10.45 7.57
C LYS A 640 5.53 11.29 8.44
N ILE A 641 5.16 11.49 9.70
CA ILE A 641 5.89 12.34 10.65
C ILE A 641 6.73 11.46 11.58
N ASN A 642 8.04 11.55 11.49
CA ASN A 642 8.98 10.78 12.31
C ASN A 642 9.96 11.74 13.01
N TYR A 643 10.49 11.34 14.16
CA TYR A 643 11.76 11.93 14.62
C TYR A 643 12.91 11.57 13.66
N SER A 644 13.93 12.42 13.58
CA SER A 644 15.23 12.02 13.03
C SER A 644 15.92 11.01 13.94
N ASP A 645 16.81 10.20 13.37
CA ASP A 645 17.49 9.10 14.07
C ASP A 645 18.49 9.59 15.15
N ASP A 646 18.78 10.89 15.20
CA ASP A 646 19.54 11.61 16.23
C ASP A 646 18.67 12.44 17.20
N LEU A 647 17.34 12.43 17.03
CA LEU A 647 16.34 13.12 17.86
C LEU A 647 16.45 14.66 17.93
N ASN A 648 17.32 15.28 17.11
CA ASN A 648 17.48 16.75 17.06
C ASN A 648 16.43 17.43 16.15
N SER A 649 15.66 16.66 15.37
CA SER A 649 14.61 17.20 14.49
C SER A 649 13.40 16.28 14.39
N ILE A 650 12.28 16.83 13.92
CA ILE A 650 11.13 16.08 13.41
C ILE A 650 11.05 16.31 11.90
N ILE A 651 10.83 15.25 11.13
CA ILE A 651 10.73 15.30 9.68
C ILE A 651 9.31 14.90 9.26
N VAL A 652 8.63 15.79 8.56
CA VAL A 652 7.29 15.59 8.00
C VAL A 652 7.41 15.27 6.53
N TYR A 653 7.31 13.99 6.15
CA TYR A 653 7.29 13.57 4.76
C TYR A 653 5.87 13.63 4.16
N PHE A 654 5.73 14.26 3.00
CA PHE A 654 4.48 14.39 2.24
C PHE A 654 4.34 13.33 1.14
N GLY A 655 5.44 12.71 0.69
CA GLY A 655 5.43 11.66 -0.35
C GLY A 655 5.19 12.18 -1.78
N TYR A 656 5.05 13.49 -1.96
CA TYR A 656 5.00 14.20 -3.23
C TYR A 656 5.54 15.62 -3.04
N MET A 657 5.98 16.28 -4.13
CA MET A 657 6.44 17.66 -4.08
C MET A 657 5.35 18.61 -3.57
N ILE A 658 5.69 19.39 -2.55
CA ILE A 658 4.89 20.49 -2.03
C ILE A 658 5.57 21.84 -2.26
N SER A 659 4.79 22.90 -2.16
CA SER A 659 5.27 24.27 -2.07
C SER A 659 4.60 24.95 -0.86
N VAL A 660 5.26 25.96 -0.31
CA VAL A 660 4.78 26.69 0.86
C VAL A 660 4.81 28.18 0.54
N ASN A 661 3.76 28.91 0.92
CA ASN A 661 3.61 30.34 0.62
C ASN A 661 4.51 31.20 1.53
N LEU A 662 5.82 31.15 1.26
CA LEU A 662 6.89 31.86 1.95
C LEU A 662 7.93 32.36 0.94
N ILE A 663 8.62 33.46 1.27
CA ILE A 663 9.57 34.14 0.37
C ILE A 663 10.80 33.26 0.07
N ASN A 664 11.28 32.50 1.05
CA ASN A 664 12.28 31.46 0.85
C ASN A 664 12.01 30.28 1.80
N PRO A 665 11.29 29.22 1.36
CA PRO A 665 10.95 28.10 2.23
C PRO A 665 12.13 27.17 2.52
N PHE A 666 13.25 27.26 1.79
CA PHE A 666 14.41 26.38 1.95
C PHE A 666 15.39 26.84 3.03
N GLN A 667 15.29 28.09 3.49
CA GLN A 667 16.07 28.59 4.61
C GLN A 667 15.34 28.39 5.94
N PRO A 668 16.06 28.08 7.04
CA PRO A 668 15.50 28.01 8.38
C PRO A 668 14.74 29.29 8.74
N SER A 669 13.47 29.13 9.11
CA SER A 669 12.55 30.21 9.46
C SER A 669 11.65 29.79 10.61
N SER A 670 11.10 30.73 11.40
CA SER A 670 10.30 30.39 12.59
C SER A 670 9.18 29.38 12.26
N CYS A 671 9.14 28.26 12.99
CA CYS A 671 8.12 27.22 12.80
C CYS A 671 6.68 27.72 12.96
N SER A 672 6.45 28.90 13.55
CA SER A 672 5.14 29.56 13.62
C SER A 672 4.50 29.85 12.25
N PHE A 673 5.29 30.03 11.20
CA PHE A 673 4.83 30.19 9.81
C PHE A 673 4.36 28.87 9.16
N TRP A 674 4.70 27.74 9.77
CA TRP A 674 4.49 26.38 9.26
C TRP A 674 3.46 25.60 10.10
N PHE A 675 3.44 25.83 11.42
CA PHE A 675 2.59 25.12 12.38
C PHE A 675 1.85 26.08 13.31
N THR A 676 0.56 25.82 13.54
CA THR A 676 -0.28 26.56 14.49
C THR A 676 0.02 26.22 15.95
N ASN A 677 0.66 25.07 16.22
CA ASN A 677 1.12 24.65 17.55
C ASN A 677 2.65 24.67 17.70
N ALA A 678 3.36 25.56 16.99
CA ALA A 678 4.82 25.59 16.93
C ALA A 678 5.55 25.69 18.29
N GLU A 679 4.90 26.20 19.34
CA GLU A 679 5.44 26.30 20.70
C GLU A 679 5.93 24.96 21.27
N ILE A 680 5.41 23.81 20.79
CA ILE A 680 5.83 22.49 21.26
C ILE A 680 7.24 22.08 20.82
N PHE A 681 7.82 22.76 19.82
CA PHE A 681 9.13 22.45 19.24
C PHE A 681 10.32 23.10 19.95
N GLY A 682 10.06 23.88 21.01
CA GLY A 682 11.08 24.61 21.76
C GLY A 682 11.04 26.11 21.49
N GLN A 683 11.82 26.87 22.26
CA GLN A 683 11.87 28.32 22.09
C GLN A 683 12.59 28.68 20.78
N ASP A 684 11.97 29.55 19.97
CA ASP A 684 12.53 30.04 18.70
C ASP A 684 12.86 28.93 17.66
N ALA A 685 12.15 27.80 17.72
CA ALA A 685 12.31 26.65 16.82
C ALA A 685 12.21 27.02 15.31
N GLN A 686 13.07 26.40 14.50
CA GLN A 686 13.26 26.73 13.09
C GLN A 686 12.82 25.60 12.15
N CYS A 687 12.10 25.96 11.10
CA CYS A 687 11.53 25.06 10.10
C CYS A 687 11.99 25.43 8.69
N TYR A 688 12.22 24.44 7.84
CA TYR A 688 12.53 24.60 6.42
C TYR A 688 12.03 23.41 5.59
N LEU A 689 11.83 23.65 4.30
CA LEU A 689 11.47 22.64 3.30
C LEU A 689 12.74 21.95 2.79
N SER A 690 12.71 20.62 2.61
CA SER A 690 13.79 19.89 1.93
C SER A 690 13.94 20.34 0.48
N TRP A 691 15.14 20.23 -0.09
CA TRP A 691 15.41 20.71 -1.45
C TRP A 691 14.68 19.90 -2.54
N ASP A 692 14.44 18.60 -2.29
CA ASP A 692 13.58 17.77 -3.13
C ASP A 692 12.09 18.16 -3.04
N ARG A 693 11.71 18.92 -2.01
CA ARG A 693 10.35 19.35 -1.65
C ARG A 693 9.38 18.24 -1.23
N TYR A 694 9.88 17.07 -0.83
CA TYR A 694 9.06 15.96 -0.31
C TYR A 694 8.91 15.99 1.22
N ALA A 695 9.69 16.79 1.94
CA ALA A 695 9.69 16.84 3.40
C ALA A 695 9.80 18.27 3.97
N VAL A 696 9.34 18.43 5.22
CA VAL A 696 9.61 19.62 6.05
C VAL A 696 10.43 19.17 7.26
N HIS A 697 11.54 19.85 7.51
CA HIS A 697 12.37 19.66 8.68
C HIS A 697 12.00 20.67 9.76
N ILE A 698 11.83 20.17 10.98
CA ILE A 698 11.55 20.94 12.19
C ILE A 698 12.76 20.77 13.10
N LEU A 699 13.62 21.78 13.19
CA LEU A 699 14.75 21.79 14.13
C LEU A 699 14.19 22.04 15.53
N LEU A 700 14.50 21.13 16.46
CA LEU A 700 14.00 21.20 17.83
C LEU A 700 14.99 21.97 18.71
N GLU A 701 14.48 23.03 19.33
CA GLU A 701 15.27 23.93 20.18
C GLU A 701 15.06 23.58 21.68
N PRO A 702 15.90 24.11 22.60
CA PRO A 702 15.74 23.89 24.03
C PRO A 702 14.30 24.13 24.53
N TYR A 703 13.90 23.27 25.46
CA TYR A 703 12.57 23.22 26.06
C TYR A 703 11.43 22.74 25.14
N ALA A 704 11.75 22.09 24.01
CA ALA A 704 10.78 21.29 23.26
C ALA A 704 10.00 20.33 24.19
N SER A 705 8.70 20.20 23.92
CA SER A 705 7.73 19.45 24.74
C SER A 705 6.89 18.45 23.95
N VAL A 706 7.10 18.36 22.64
CA VAL A 706 6.53 17.35 21.73
C VAL A 706 7.04 15.94 22.05
N ASN A 707 6.15 14.94 21.92
CA ASN A 707 6.39 13.53 22.20
C ASN A 707 5.91 12.64 21.04
N VAL A 708 6.34 11.38 21.02
CA VAL A 708 5.77 10.35 20.15
C VAL A 708 4.28 10.16 20.47
N GLY A 709 3.44 10.24 19.44
CA GLY A 709 1.98 10.20 19.53
C GLY A 709 1.30 11.57 19.53
N ASP A 710 2.01 12.66 19.81
CA ASP A 710 1.46 14.02 19.72
C ASP A 710 1.17 14.40 18.26
N LYS A 711 0.17 15.26 18.06
CA LYS A 711 -0.27 15.67 16.72
C LYS A 711 0.25 17.05 16.34
N LEU A 712 0.81 17.16 15.14
CA LEU A 712 1.19 18.43 14.56
C LEU A 712 -0.03 19.09 13.90
N SER A 713 -0.16 20.40 14.11
CA SER A 713 -1.25 21.22 13.58
C SER A 713 -0.66 22.22 12.58
N PHE A 714 -0.94 22.01 11.31
CA PHE A 714 -0.33 22.76 10.21
C PHE A 714 -0.98 24.14 10.01
N GLN A 715 -0.22 25.09 9.45
CA GLN A 715 -0.75 26.35 8.92
C GLN A 715 -1.36 26.14 7.53
N GLN A 716 -2.28 27.02 7.10
CA GLN A 716 -2.84 27.02 5.74
C GLN A 716 -1.89 27.71 4.74
N SER A 717 -0.63 27.27 4.72
CA SER A 717 0.44 27.80 3.86
C SER A 717 0.96 26.77 2.84
N PHE A 718 0.69 25.48 3.05
CA PHE A 718 1.10 24.37 2.16
C PHE A 718 0.14 24.20 0.99
N TYR A 719 0.69 23.97 -0.20
CA TYR A 719 -0.04 23.56 -1.41
C TYR A 719 0.77 22.52 -2.19
N ARG A 720 0.11 21.74 -3.03
CA ARG A 720 0.74 20.66 -3.80
C ARG A 720 1.28 21.18 -5.12
N ASP A 721 2.53 20.88 -5.45
CA ASP A 721 3.05 21.17 -6.78
C ASP A 721 2.61 20.08 -7.77
N VAL A 722 1.72 20.45 -8.70
CA VAL A 722 1.25 19.61 -9.81
C VAL A 722 1.23 20.48 -11.06
N ASN A 723 2.07 20.13 -12.04
CA ASN A 723 2.26 20.78 -13.35
C ASN A 723 1.08 21.67 -13.78
N GLN A 724 1.22 22.97 -13.51
CA GLN A 724 0.41 24.12 -13.94
C GLN A 724 -1.06 23.82 -14.31
N GLY A 725 -1.95 23.93 -13.31
CA GLY A 725 -3.40 24.08 -13.52
C GLY A 725 -4.30 23.07 -12.80
N LEU A 726 -3.75 22.04 -12.14
CA LEU A 726 -4.55 20.96 -11.52
C LEU A 726 -4.93 21.21 -10.05
N CYS A 727 -4.07 21.92 -9.29
CA CYS A 727 -4.30 22.31 -7.90
C CYS A 727 -4.09 23.83 -7.69
N ASP A 728 -4.20 24.63 -8.74
CA ASP A 728 -3.87 26.06 -8.72
C ASP A 728 -4.76 26.83 -7.74
N GLY A 729 -4.14 27.67 -6.89
CA GLY A 729 -4.80 28.41 -5.82
C GLY A 729 -5.37 27.58 -4.65
N GLN A 730 -5.12 26.27 -4.55
CA GLN A 730 -5.66 25.41 -3.49
C GLN A 730 -4.63 25.00 -2.45
N TYR A 731 -4.87 25.38 -1.18
CA TYR A 731 -4.09 24.93 -0.04
C TYR A 731 -4.53 23.55 0.46
N ILE A 732 -3.62 22.87 1.16
CA ILE A 732 -3.91 21.64 1.90
C ILE A 732 -4.64 22.01 3.19
N GLU A 733 -5.84 21.46 3.37
CA GLU A 733 -6.73 21.72 4.52
C GLU A 733 -6.78 20.54 5.50
N ILE A 734 -6.57 19.31 5.01
CA ILE A 734 -6.71 18.07 5.78
C ILE A 734 -5.40 17.29 5.77
N PHE A 735 -4.80 17.11 6.94
CA PHE A 735 -3.56 16.36 7.13
C PHE A 735 -3.85 15.04 7.86
N ILE A 736 -3.73 13.92 7.12
CA ILE A 736 -3.93 12.56 7.61
C ILE A 736 -2.62 12.04 8.21
N ASP A 737 -2.71 11.24 9.28
CA ASP A 737 -1.59 10.65 10.01
C ASP A 737 -0.58 11.65 10.62
N SER A 738 -1.05 12.85 10.96
CA SER A 738 -0.26 13.94 11.58
C SER A 738 0.28 13.69 13.01
N ALA A 739 0.32 12.44 13.46
CA ALA A 739 0.90 12.06 14.74
C ALA A 739 2.39 11.72 14.59
N VAL A 740 3.24 12.26 15.47
CA VAL A 740 4.69 12.02 15.49
C VAL A 740 4.98 10.55 15.85
N LYS A 741 5.85 9.90 15.07
CA LYS A 741 6.25 8.49 15.22
C LYS A 741 7.73 8.38 15.64
N GLU A 742 8.10 7.19 16.10
CA GLU A 742 9.48 6.85 16.45
C GLU A 742 10.43 6.96 15.23
N PRO A 743 11.75 7.13 15.44
CA PRO A 743 12.73 7.17 14.34
C PRO A 743 12.70 5.92 13.46
N GLN A 744 13.21 6.02 12.23
CA GLN A 744 13.23 4.89 11.29
C GLN A 744 14.40 3.94 11.57
N VAL A 745 15.51 4.46 12.11
CA VAL A 745 16.66 3.67 12.56
C VAL A 745 17.09 4.16 13.94
N GLN A 746 17.18 3.27 14.92
CA GLN A 746 17.73 3.64 16.23
C GLN A 746 19.26 3.72 16.16
N THR A 747 19.82 4.93 16.11
CA THR A 747 21.26 5.11 16.31
C THR A 747 21.68 4.64 17.71
N LYS A 748 22.92 4.14 17.84
CA LYS A 748 23.43 3.68 19.13
C LYS A 748 23.83 4.89 20.00
N PRO A 749 23.44 4.94 21.29
CA PRO A 749 23.84 6.03 22.18
C PRO A 749 25.34 5.99 22.49
N TYR A 750 25.95 7.17 22.67
CA TYR A 750 27.38 7.31 22.95
C TYR A 750 27.71 7.06 24.43
N ILE A 751 28.81 6.34 24.72
CA ILE A 751 29.14 5.82 26.05
C ILE A 751 30.50 6.34 26.51
N LEU A 752 30.50 7.43 27.28
CA LEU A 752 31.71 8.12 27.73
C LEU A 752 32.12 7.60 29.12
N PHE A 753 33.15 6.75 29.19
CA PHE A 753 33.65 6.20 30.45
C PHE A 753 34.42 7.24 31.27
N ASP A 754 34.06 7.43 32.55
CA ASP A 754 34.81 8.28 33.50
C ASP A 754 35.65 7.37 34.42
N VAL A 755 36.86 7.06 33.94
CA VAL A 755 37.75 6.06 34.53
C VAL A 755 38.80 6.77 35.41
N PRO A 756 38.81 6.56 36.74
CA PRO A 756 39.97 6.93 37.55
C PRO A 756 41.09 5.91 37.28
N SER A 757 42.33 6.39 37.17
CA SER A 757 43.51 5.59 36.78
C SER A 757 43.90 4.44 37.72
N VAL A 758 43.17 4.30 38.83
CA VAL A 758 43.17 3.15 39.73
C VAL A 758 41.76 2.93 40.28
N VAL A 759 41.22 1.72 40.12
CA VAL A 759 39.91 1.30 40.67
C VAL A 759 40.11 0.20 41.72
N SER A 760 39.46 0.31 42.89
CA SER A 760 39.39 -0.78 43.90
C SER A 760 38.10 -1.59 43.74
N THR A 761 38.11 -2.86 44.15
CA THR A 761 36.94 -3.77 44.13
C THR A 761 35.71 -3.24 44.90
N CYS A 762 35.87 -2.21 45.74
CA CYS A 762 34.80 -1.55 46.47
C CYS A 762 34.30 -0.24 45.82
N LYS A 763 34.86 0.22 44.70
CA LYS A 763 34.59 1.54 44.10
C LYS A 763 33.73 1.44 42.84
N THR A 764 32.64 2.21 42.81
CA THR A 764 31.78 2.35 41.62
C THR A 764 32.55 2.99 40.46
N ILE A 765 32.43 2.40 39.26
CA ILE A 765 32.87 3.00 37.99
C ILE A 765 31.67 3.76 37.40
N GLU A 766 31.88 5.02 37.02
CA GLU A 766 30.87 5.84 36.35
C GLU A 766 31.00 5.73 34.83
N ILE A 767 29.91 5.34 34.17
CA ILE A 767 29.80 5.25 32.72
C ILE A 767 28.79 6.33 32.29
N LYS A 768 29.26 7.41 31.68
CA LYS A 768 28.46 8.60 31.37
C LYS A 768 27.90 8.45 29.96
N GLN A 769 26.70 7.86 29.88
CA GLN A 769 25.96 7.72 28.64
C GLN A 769 25.40 9.08 28.25
N ILE A 770 25.74 9.56 27.05
CA ILE A 770 25.10 10.75 26.48
C ILE A 770 23.83 10.26 25.79
N LEU A 771 22.71 10.37 26.53
CA LEU A 771 21.39 10.16 25.97
C LEU A 771 20.90 11.46 25.34
N LEU A 772 20.67 11.40 24.03
CA LEU A 772 19.75 12.30 23.37
C LEU A 772 18.35 11.84 23.79
N GLU A 773 17.65 12.62 24.62
CA GLU A 773 16.23 12.35 24.84
C GLU A 773 15.45 12.64 23.55
N GLY A 774 14.31 11.96 23.38
CA GLY A 774 13.28 12.31 22.37
C GLY A 774 12.55 13.62 22.66
N THR A 775 13.27 14.60 23.21
CA THR A 775 12.85 15.94 23.65
C THR A 775 13.86 17.01 23.20
N ALA A 776 14.80 16.63 22.31
CA ALA A 776 15.98 17.40 21.87
C ALA A 776 16.91 17.89 23.00
N LYS A 777 16.75 17.36 24.23
CA LYS A 777 17.56 17.76 25.37
C LYS A 777 18.71 16.78 25.58
N LYS A 778 19.95 17.27 25.46
CA LYS A 778 21.15 16.52 25.86
C LYS A 778 21.12 16.27 27.35
N ILE A 779 20.96 15.01 27.77
CA ILE A 779 21.09 14.59 29.16
C ILE A 779 22.30 13.66 29.28
N GLN A 780 23.25 14.07 30.12
CA GLN A 780 24.39 13.26 30.50
C GLN A 780 23.95 12.35 31.66
N GLU A 781 23.53 11.13 31.35
CA GLU A 781 23.15 10.15 32.37
C GLU A 781 24.37 9.39 32.88
N VAL A 782 24.51 9.32 34.20
CA VAL A 782 25.55 8.53 34.85
C VAL A 782 24.97 7.13 35.13
N LEU A 783 25.19 6.21 34.21
CA LEU A 783 25.19 4.79 34.56
C LEU A 783 26.34 4.58 35.55
N PHE A 784 26.19 3.65 36.48
CA PHE A 784 27.30 3.22 37.30
C PHE A 784 27.20 1.73 37.59
N TRP A 785 28.35 1.10 37.79
CA TRP A 785 28.44 -0.27 38.28
C TRP A 785 29.50 -0.36 39.37
N SER A 786 29.15 -1.02 40.47
CA SER A 786 30.11 -1.56 41.42
C SER A 786 30.41 -3.01 41.06
N LEU A 787 31.68 -3.38 41.16
CA LEU A 787 32.03 -4.73 41.56
C LEU A 787 31.79 -4.85 43.07
N HIS A 788 31.54 -6.05 43.58
CA HIS A 788 31.61 -6.35 45.01
C HIS A 788 32.20 -7.74 45.21
N GLU A 789 33.10 -7.84 46.18
CA GLU A 789 33.67 -9.07 46.71
C GLU A 789 33.16 -9.26 48.14
N MET A 790 33.08 -10.50 48.63
CA MET A 790 32.83 -10.76 50.06
C MET A 790 34.15 -11.09 50.75
N ASP A 791 34.45 -10.34 51.79
CA ASP A 791 35.61 -10.44 52.69
C ASP A 791 37.00 -10.07 52.11
N ASN A 792 37.29 -8.77 52.16
CA ASN A 792 38.60 -8.14 52.40
C ASN A 792 39.84 -8.65 51.62
N ASP A 793 40.16 -8.00 50.49
CA ASP A 793 41.44 -7.29 50.33
C ASP A 793 41.33 -6.22 49.21
N ASP A 794 42.00 -5.08 49.36
CA ASP A 794 41.91 -3.94 48.42
C ASP A 794 42.78 -4.16 47.16
N TYR A 795 42.27 -4.95 46.21
CA TYR A 795 42.90 -5.11 44.88
C TYR A 795 42.63 -3.89 43.99
N TYR A 796 43.69 -3.38 43.37
CA TYR A 796 43.69 -2.19 42.53
C TYR A 796 43.89 -2.53 41.05
N LEU A 797 43.03 -1.97 40.19
CA LEU A 797 43.00 -2.23 38.74
C LEU A 797 43.27 -0.96 37.93
N GLN A 798 44.13 -1.07 36.91
CA GLN A 798 44.30 -0.06 35.87
C GLN A 798 43.39 -0.39 34.68
N MET A 799 42.42 0.49 34.37
CA MET A 799 41.48 0.30 33.26
C MET A 799 41.79 1.15 32.01
N ASP A 800 42.76 2.07 32.12
CA ASP A 800 43.01 3.18 31.19
C ASP A 800 43.25 2.76 29.73
N ALA A 801 43.75 1.54 29.51
CA ALA A 801 44.00 0.98 28.18
C ALA A 801 42.83 0.17 27.58
N PHE A 802 41.81 -0.19 28.39
CA PHE A 802 40.77 -1.15 27.99
C PHE A 802 39.42 -0.53 27.58
N LEU A 803 39.18 0.75 27.90
CA LEU A 803 37.89 1.41 27.69
C LEU A 803 37.93 2.59 26.69
N ALA A 804 39.07 2.82 26.03
CA ALA A 804 39.22 3.90 25.05
C ALA A 804 38.38 3.70 23.77
N ASP A 805 38.13 2.44 23.38
CA ASP A 805 37.58 2.03 22.09
C ASP A 805 36.07 2.28 21.88
N GLN A 806 35.35 2.91 22.83
CA GLN A 806 33.92 3.25 22.71
C GLN A 806 32.96 2.05 22.43
N LYS A 807 33.36 0.84 22.79
CA LYS A 807 32.61 -0.41 22.54
C LYS A 807 31.47 -0.64 23.55
N SER A 808 30.39 -1.28 23.11
CA SER A 808 29.25 -1.72 23.94
C SER A 808 29.50 -3.00 24.75
N GLU A 809 30.76 -3.40 24.83
CA GLU A 809 31.28 -4.69 25.30
C GLU A 809 32.69 -4.47 25.83
N PHE A 810 33.05 -5.18 26.90
CA PHE A 810 34.40 -5.14 27.47
C PHE A 810 34.82 -6.50 28.03
N ILE A 811 36.11 -6.77 27.96
CA ILE A 811 36.71 -8.02 28.44
C ILE A 811 37.38 -7.72 29.78
N ILE A 812 37.07 -8.52 30.81
CA ILE A 812 37.81 -8.47 32.08
C ILE A 812 39.06 -9.36 31.92
N PRO A 813 40.29 -8.83 32.04
CA PRO A 813 41.49 -9.62 31.73
C PRO A 813 41.72 -10.83 32.64
N VAL A 814 42.50 -11.80 32.15
CA VAL A 814 42.92 -12.96 32.95
C VAL A 814 43.79 -12.49 34.12
N GLY A 815 43.43 -12.90 35.34
CA GLY A 815 44.13 -12.50 36.58
C GLY A 815 43.65 -11.19 37.19
N THR A 816 42.72 -10.46 36.56
CA THR A 816 42.09 -9.25 37.11
C THR A 816 41.14 -9.53 38.28
N LEU A 817 40.59 -10.75 38.35
CA LEU A 817 39.67 -11.19 39.40
C LEU A 817 40.21 -12.46 40.06
N ALA A 818 39.93 -12.63 41.36
CA ALA A 818 40.24 -13.88 42.06
C ALA A 818 39.41 -15.03 41.49
N SER A 819 40.00 -16.23 41.40
CA SER A 819 39.34 -17.43 40.85
C SER A 819 38.42 -18.11 41.86
N ASN A 820 37.30 -18.69 41.40
CA ASN A 820 36.23 -19.28 42.22
C ASN A 820 35.47 -18.30 43.13
N VAL A 821 35.45 -17.01 42.77
CA VAL A 821 34.71 -15.96 43.49
C VAL A 821 33.48 -15.53 42.69
N THR A 822 32.34 -15.35 43.36
CA THR A 822 31.10 -14.88 42.73
C THR A 822 31.00 -13.37 42.83
N TYR A 823 31.18 -12.69 41.71
CA TYR A 823 31.04 -11.25 41.60
C TYR A 823 29.63 -10.86 41.16
N THR A 824 29.20 -9.68 41.60
CA THR A 824 27.92 -9.09 41.25
C THR A 824 28.16 -7.81 40.46
N ILE A 825 27.54 -7.67 39.30
CA ILE A 825 27.46 -6.42 38.52
C ILE A 825 26.03 -5.91 38.61
N THR A 826 25.84 -4.68 39.10
CA THR A 826 24.53 -3.99 39.02
C THR A 826 24.63 -2.81 38.08
N ALA A 827 23.84 -2.84 37.00
CA ALA A 827 23.65 -1.71 36.10
C ALA A 827 22.37 -0.95 36.48
N LYS A 828 22.50 0.33 36.82
CA LYS A 828 21.38 1.27 36.96
C LYS A 828 21.20 2.03 35.65
N TYR A 829 19.97 2.16 35.15
CA TYR A 829 19.62 2.89 33.93
C TYR A 829 18.28 3.61 34.08
N MET A 830 18.01 4.65 33.29
CA MET A 830 16.67 5.24 33.15
C MET A 830 16.10 4.88 31.77
N ASN A 831 14.81 4.55 31.70
CA ASN A 831 14.12 4.31 30.42
C ASN A 831 13.42 5.57 29.89
N PHE A 832 12.90 5.53 28.66
CA PHE A 832 12.27 6.71 28.02
C PHE A 832 11.05 7.28 28.77
N LEU A 833 10.48 6.55 29.72
CA LEU A 833 9.40 7.01 30.61
C LEU A 833 9.94 7.67 31.89
N LYS A 834 11.22 8.03 31.91
CA LYS A 834 11.99 8.60 33.04
C LYS A 834 11.91 7.74 34.32
N ARG A 835 11.80 6.42 34.15
CA ARG A 835 11.79 5.45 35.26
C ARG A 835 13.18 4.87 35.44
N VAL A 836 13.75 5.09 36.61
CA VAL A 836 14.99 4.42 37.04
C VAL A 836 14.69 2.94 37.26
N ASN A 837 15.44 2.09 36.59
CA ASN A 837 15.46 0.65 36.76
C ASN A 837 16.88 0.18 37.09
N PHE A 838 16.97 -1.06 37.57
CA PHE A 838 18.22 -1.74 37.87
C PHE A 838 18.20 -3.11 37.21
N THR A 839 19.35 -3.61 36.80
CA THR A 839 19.53 -4.99 36.35
C THR A 839 20.84 -5.51 36.90
N THR A 840 20.73 -6.56 37.72
CA THR A 840 21.84 -7.17 38.44
C THR A 840 22.13 -8.53 37.82
N PHE A 841 23.40 -8.79 37.52
CA PHE A 841 23.91 -10.07 37.04
C PHE A 841 24.96 -10.58 38.02
N THR A 842 25.01 -11.89 38.24
CA THR A 842 26.03 -12.55 39.06
C THR A 842 26.78 -13.58 38.24
N PHE A 843 28.10 -13.62 38.39
CA PHE A 843 28.95 -14.60 37.71
C PHE A 843 30.05 -15.10 38.65
N THR A 844 30.37 -16.38 38.57
CA THR A 844 31.48 -16.98 39.32
C THR A 844 32.68 -17.11 38.40
N THR A 845 33.80 -16.52 38.77
CA THR A 845 35.07 -16.73 38.05
C THR A 845 35.53 -18.17 38.20
N LEU A 846 36.21 -18.68 37.17
CA LEU A 846 36.79 -20.01 37.16
C LEU A 846 38.22 -19.93 36.62
N PRO A 847 39.12 -20.86 36.98
CA PRO A 847 40.46 -20.93 36.40
C PRO A 847 40.42 -21.00 34.86
N ASP A 848 41.41 -20.38 34.22
CA ASP A 848 41.66 -20.38 32.76
C ASP A 848 40.51 -19.81 31.88
N LEU A 849 39.55 -19.12 32.50
CA LEU A 849 38.32 -18.65 31.88
C LEU A 849 38.17 -17.11 32.04
N VAL A 850 37.86 -16.43 30.93
CA VAL A 850 37.77 -14.97 30.82
C VAL A 850 36.31 -14.52 30.96
N PRO A 851 35.97 -13.58 31.85
CA PRO A 851 34.66 -12.94 31.87
C PRO A 851 34.57 -11.88 30.76
N TYR A 852 33.70 -12.14 29.79
CA TYR A 852 33.35 -11.23 28.71
C TYR A 852 31.99 -10.59 29.00
N VAL A 853 31.93 -9.26 29.13
CA VAL A 853 30.73 -8.52 29.53
C VAL A 853 30.20 -7.74 28.34
N PHE A 854 28.93 -7.93 27.97
CA PHE A 854 28.28 -7.12 26.95
C PHE A 854 26.91 -6.58 27.40
N LEU A 855 26.59 -5.38 26.91
CA LEU A 855 25.39 -4.63 27.27
C LEU A 855 24.42 -4.60 26.08
N GLN A 856 23.26 -5.24 26.22
CA GLN A 856 22.17 -5.14 25.24
C GLN A 856 21.15 -4.12 25.72
N TYR A 857 20.93 -3.06 24.95
CA TYR A 857 19.91 -2.05 25.25
C TYR A 857 18.64 -2.27 24.42
N ASN A 858 17.48 -2.23 25.07
CA ASN A 858 16.16 -2.05 24.47
C ASN A 858 15.53 -0.80 25.11
N PRO A 859 14.63 -0.06 24.43
CA PRO A 859 14.09 1.22 24.93
C PRO A 859 13.47 1.17 26.35
N LEU A 860 13.01 0.00 26.80
CA LEU A 860 12.46 -0.21 28.15
C LEU A 860 13.43 -0.87 29.15
N ILE A 861 14.47 -1.59 28.68
CA ILE A 861 15.27 -2.52 29.48
C ILE A 861 16.72 -2.59 28.97
N ALA A 862 17.70 -2.31 29.83
CA ALA A 862 19.09 -2.72 29.63
C ALA A 862 19.31 -4.14 30.18
N ARG A 863 20.03 -5.00 29.46
CA ARG A 863 20.45 -6.34 29.91
C ARG A 863 21.97 -6.44 29.90
N VAL A 864 22.51 -6.87 31.04
CA VAL A 864 23.91 -7.26 31.18
C VAL A 864 23.98 -8.78 30.95
N TYR A 865 24.88 -9.23 30.10
CA TYR A 865 25.24 -10.64 29.97
C TYR A 865 26.73 -10.79 30.24
N VAL A 866 27.09 -11.84 31.00
CA VAL A 866 28.49 -12.25 31.17
C VAL A 866 28.66 -13.64 30.59
N LEU A 867 29.54 -13.75 29.58
CA LEU A 867 29.99 -15.02 29.02
C LEU A 867 31.33 -15.39 29.65
N ILE A 868 31.51 -16.68 29.94
CA ILE A 868 32.73 -17.22 30.57
C ILE A 868 33.40 -18.12 29.53
N VAL A 869 34.41 -17.58 28.84
CA VAL A 869 35.04 -18.20 27.67
C VAL A 869 36.46 -18.69 27.98
N LYS A 870 36.90 -19.81 27.40
CA LYS A 870 38.28 -20.27 27.58
C LYS A 870 39.25 -19.27 26.97
N SER A 871 40.29 -18.92 27.71
CA SER A 871 41.36 -18.08 27.20
C SER A 871 41.94 -18.69 25.92
N PRO A 872 42.04 -17.94 24.81
CA PRO A 872 42.76 -18.41 23.63
C PRO A 872 44.24 -18.55 24.02
N ILE A 873 44.73 -19.78 24.06
CA ILE A 873 46.13 -20.09 24.33
C ILE A 873 46.95 -19.44 23.22
N LEU A 874 47.88 -18.55 23.58
CA LEU A 874 48.85 -18.01 22.62
C LEU A 874 49.70 -19.15 22.05
N ILE A 875 49.80 -19.18 20.72
CA ILE A 875 50.71 -20.00 19.91
C ILE A 875 51.48 -19.04 19.00
#